data_AF-A0A354BTU2-F1
#
_entry.id   AF-A0A354BTU2-F1
#
_cell.length_a   1.000
_cell.length_b   1.000
_cell.length_c   1.000
_cell.angle_alpha   90.00
_cell.angle_beta   90.00
_cell.angle_gamma   90.00
#
_symmetry.space_group_name_H-M   'P 1'
#
loop_
_entity.id
_entity.type
_entity.pdbx_description
1 polymer ?
#
loop_
_entity_poly.entity_id
_entity_poly.type
_entity_poly.pdbx_seq_one_letter_code
_entity_poly.pdbx_strand_id
1 'polypeptide(L)'
;MKNQRTIISLGTIPIILALILSGCKTLQKVPGEQAVKEAEQSTVFFFTDGGLSSLKDDVREAHANQHKIYAVINFPGHTDPGRIIPLQMMIANLKEEVNNLVTNYDIDGLGMDISDLAPELIEVMVVEAMMLKPYLVNFVIWSEDEEYKSASVFLNEGMVDMIIPESKIARTDTKLHEGLANLHLNLKKIKPEQVIRLDLSHLFPESPGGRKLKLGQSNKSLITDSDGCVSFILTKPDTIELMTEAGSVEISTADWIVPYSYMVNTGGKTVRKSPWVEFRRMPKQFTDVPEFDLLCKTDYPAKVWINGDSVKQYKTGIFFKKIKLNEGENRVRATVMTYDSLSTFYEREFYYTRSDRKIAPFPLWIDEKSVEPVADIELLRDDAVQISFRGSLGQDAYVYLTHGKNPIKCMREDNEDYSRYRAELPLGKLTPGKSYKLILKLIPLEGSTDKQALEFTVQNIIKIRELVDFPHVRVRNENSRLTYNLGGPRLGGPIRSELEPGVIMKTTGKIGENYRVRLSSIESGFIHQDDVEMLPAETLLPSYYITSMSCAPSSDADVLSIPYPEPVPYEVFPDPDQKRIVVTLFGVQTSSTWITHMAGRRMIDLITWEQTTPCTYRIIVNLKTKDIWGYDLRIDGKRLVLKVKYPPVYDLSNEKPLTGLKIAIEAGHGGSGIGAVGLSGLPEKEINLDLSFRLGELCRSMGAEVIQVRDSDKDMSLIEKRDIAEQSGANLLISIHANAGGRGYLSVAGTSTYWHNPFWAPLAGNIYDRLLELGLKEFGVIGSFNYTVTRISQMPSVLVEQAFMSHAEDEEKLADPKFRQQMAQKIYEGLIDYLTAMN
;
A
#
# COMPACT_ATOMS: atom_id res chain seq x y z
N MET A 1 -15.96 -90.75 19.06
CA MET A 1 -16.22 -89.61 19.95
C MET A 1 -15.01 -88.68 19.82
N LYS A 2 -14.95 -87.75 18.86
CA LYS A 2 -15.77 -86.54 18.57
C LYS A 2 -15.35 -85.39 19.50
N ASN A 3 -14.77 -84.26 19.07
CA ASN A 3 -14.87 -83.55 17.79
C ASN A 3 -13.56 -82.83 17.38
N GLN A 4 -13.06 -83.21 16.21
CA GLN A 4 -12.47 -82.28 15.22
C GLN A 4 -13.56 -81.35 14.66
N ARG A 5 -13.15 -80.14 14.25
CA ARG A 5 -13.55 -79.34 13.06
C ARG A 5 -13.34 -77.85 13.39
N THR A 6 -12.88 -76.94 12.54
CA THR A 6 -12.27 -76.93 11.20
C THR A 6 -11.86 -75.47 10.99
N ILE A 7 -10.74 -75.27 10.29
CA ILE A 7 -10.24 -74.01 9.74
C ILE A 7 -11.35 -73.18 9.07
N ILE A 8 -11.42 -71.87 9.34
CA ILE A 8 -11.87 -70.89 8.34
C ILE A 8 -10.79 -69.82 8.22
N SER A 9 -10.03 -69.93 7.13
CA SER A 9 -9.35 -68.81 6.49
C SER A 9 -10.42 -67.95 5.82
N LEU A 10 -10.46 -66.66 6.17
CA LEU A 10 -11.04 -65.53 5.45
C LEU A 10 -10.19 -64.34 5.94
N GLY A 11 -9.32 -63.70 5.17
CA GLY A 11 -9.65 -63.10 3.89
C GLY A 11 -10.65 -61.98 4.15
N THR A 12 -10.21 -60.72 4.01
CA THR A 12 -11.04 -59.49 4.11
C THR A 12 -11.74 -59.26 5.45
N ILE A 13 -11.16 -58.40 6.30
CA ILE A 13 -11.95 -57.62 7.27
C ILE A 13 -12.69 -56.55 6.44
N PRO A 14 -14.03 -56.55 6.36
CA PRO A 14 -14.76 -55.55 5.61
C PRO A 14 -15.01 -54.31 6.48
N ILE A 15 -14.59 -53.16 5.96
CA ILE A 15 -15.27 -51.85 5.99
C ILE A 15 -16.08 -51.56 7.27
N ILE A 16 -15.46 -50.88 8.24
CA ILE A 16 -16.23 -50.06 9.19
C ILE A 16 -16.62 -48.79 8.45
N LEU A 17 -17.81 -48.89 7.86
CA LEU A 17 -18.54 -47.85 7.17
C LEU A 17 -19.04 -46.85 8.22
N ALA A 18 -18.47 -45.66 8.24
CA ALA A 18 -18.97 -44.58 9.09
C ALA A 18 -20.17 -43.89 8.41
N LEU A 19 -21.30 -44.61 8.35
CA LEU A 19 -22.61 -44.01 8.09
C LEU A 19 -23.32 -43.75 9.42
N ILE A 20 -23.23 -42.53 9.95
CA ILE A 20 -24.34 -41.93 10.69
C ILE A 20 -24.38 -40.44 10.37
N LEU A 21 -25.13 -40.06 9.32
CA LEU A 21 -25.99 -38.87 9.29
C LEU A 21 -26.97 -38.98 8.09
N SER A 22 -27.88 -39.94 8.15
CA SER A 22 -29.29 -39.62 7.93
C SER A 22 -30.13 -40.67 8.65
N GLY A 23 -31.15 -40.22 9.37
CA GLY A 23 -32.25 -41.08 9.79
C GLY A 23 -33.05 -41.51 8.56
N CYS A 24 -32.50 -42.41 7.75
CA CYS A 24 -33.27 -43.16 6.77
C CYS A 24 -34.03 -44.28 7.50
N LYS A 25 -35.23 -43.96 8.01
CA LYS A 25 -36.27 -44.98 8.07
C LYS A 25 -36.69 -45.28 6.64
N THR A 26 -36.63 -46.56 6.29
CA THR A 26 -37.27 -47.20 5.11
C THR A 26 -38.38 -46.36 4.49
N LEU A 27 -38.21 -46.00 3.21
CA LEU A 27 -39.27 -45.45 2.37
C LEU A 27 -40.36 -46.51 2.14
N GLN A 28 -41.52 -46.33 2.80
CA GLN A 28 -42.83 -46.54 2.19
C GLN A 28 -43.61 -45.21 2.25
N LYS A 29 -44.11 -44.78 1.09
CA LYS A 29 -44.76 -43.49 0.78
C LYS A 29 -46.16 -43.37 1.39
N VAL A 30 -46.51 -42.25 2.06
CA VAL A 30 -47.85 -41.57 2.05
C VAL A 30 -47.66 -40.07 2.42
N PRO A 31 -48.41 -39.10 1.82
CA PRO A 31 -48.02 -37.69 1.70
C PRO A 31 -48.61 -36.73 2.76
N GLY A 32 -47.93 -35.60 2.98
CA GLY A 32 -48.41 -34.46 3.76
C GLY A 32 -47.26 -33.66 4.37
N GLU A 33 -47.27 -32.34 4.16
CA GLU A 33 -46.40 -31.31 4.79
C GLU A 33 -46.33 -31.52 6.33
N GLN A 34 -45.25 -31.22 7.08
CA GLN A 34 -44.52 -29.96 7.16
C GLN A 34 -43.29 -30.09 8.09
N ALA A 35 -42.24 -29.32 7.79
CA ALA A 35 -41.16 -28.77 8.63
C ALA A 35 -40.41 -29.66 9.64
N VAL A 36 -39.14 -29.94 9.29
CA VAL A 36 -38.11 -30.52 10.17
C VAL A 36 -37.62 -29.46 11.16
N LYS A 37 -37.71 -29.76 12.46
CA LYS A 37 -37.05 -29.03 13.55
C LYS A 37 -35.83 -29.81 14.03
N GLU A 38 -34.72 -29.07 14.08
CA GLU A 38 -33.60 -29.21 15.02
C GLU A 38 -32.88 -30.57 15.05
N ALA A 39 -31.83 -30.67 14.24
CA ALA A 39 -30.65 -31.47 14.54
C ALA A 39 -29.41 -30.58 14.38
N GLU A 40 -28.92 -30.05 15.50
CA GLU A 40 -27.57 -29.49 15.59
C GLU A 40 -26.58 -30.67 15.61
N GLN A 41 -25.79 -30.89 14.55
CA GLN A 41 -24.38 -31.31 14.63
C GLN A 41 -23.78 -31.56 13.23
N SER A 42 -22.54 -31.08 13.05
CA SER A 42 -21.94 -30.67 11.78
C SER A 42 -20.73 -31.51 11.33
N THR A 43 -20.60 -32.77 11.74
CA THR A 43 -19.35 -33.53 11.55
C THR A 43 -19.54 -34.98 11.09
N VAL A 44 -18.76 -35.43 10.09
CA VAL A 44 -18.75 -36.82 9.56
C VAL A 44 -17.33 -37.41 9.63
N PHE A 45 -17.16 -38.65 10.12
CA PHE A 45 -15.88 -39.38 10.16
C PHE A 45 -15.89 -40.52 9.14
N PHE A 46 -14.75 -40.96 8.56
CA PHE A 46 -14.64 -42.22 7.78
C PHE A 46 -13.26 -42.90 7.92
N PHE A 47 -13.22 -44.25 7.82
CA PHE A 47 -12.03 -45.10 7.99
C PHE A 47 -11.56 -45.70 6.66
N THR A 48 -10.24 -45.78 6.44
CA THR A 48 -9.62 -46.08 5.14
C THR A 48 -8.93 -47.44 5.05
N ASP A 49 -9.59 -48.53 5.47
CA ASP A 49 -9.02 -49.89 5.34
C ASP A 49 -9.37 -50.60 4.01
N GLY A 50 -10.14 -49.97 3.10
CA GLY A 50 -10.46 -50.58 1.80
C GLY A 50 -11.33 -49.73 0.87
N GLY A 51 -10.71 -49.09 -0.12
CA GLY A 51 -11.35 -48.57 -1.33
C GLY A 51 -12.48 -47.55 -1.14
N LEU A 52 -12.15 -46.26 -1.17
CA LEU A 52 -13.08 -45.15 -0.92
C LEU A 52 -14.17 -44.89 -1.99
N SER A 53 -14.27 -45.69 -3.06
CA SER A 53 -15.15 -45.37 -4.20
C SER A 53 -16.64 -45.30 -3.87
N SER A 54 -17.10 -45.95 -2.79
CA SER A 54 -18.52 -46.00 -2.40
C SER A 54 -19.01 -44.79 -1.59
N LEU A 55 -18.13 -43.86 -1.20
CA LEU A 55 -18.46 -42.74 -0.28
C LEU A 55 -18.56 -41.36 -0.95
N LYS A 56 -18.31 -41.26 -2.27
CA LYS A 56 -18.23 -39.97 -2.97
C LYS A 56 -19.54 -39.18 -2.94
N ASP A 57 -20.69 -39.85 -3.02
CA ASP A 57 -21.99 -39.17 -3.04
C ASP A 57 -22.43 -38.71 -1.64
N ASP A 58 -22.16 -39.50 -0.60
CA ASP A 58 -22.41 -39.12 0.80
C ASP A 58 -21.55 -37.92 1.23
N VAL A 59 -20.28 -37.89 0.80
CA VAL A 59 -19.35 -36.77 1.03
C VAL A 59 -19.83 -35.50 0.32
N ARG A 60 -20.32 -35.61 -0.92
CA ARG A 60 -20.91 -34.47 -1.65
C ARG A 60 -22.15 -33.94 -0.96
N GLU A 61 -23.02 -34.81 -0.45
CA GLU A 61 -24.20 -34.41 0.31
C GLU A 61 -23.83 -33.74 1.64
N ALA A 62 -22.80 -34.24 2.33
CA ALA A 62 -22.27 -33.61 3.54
C ALA A 62 -21.74 -32.19 3.27
N HIS A 63 -20.97 -31.99 2.19
CA HIS A 63 -20.53 -30.65 1.78
C HIS A 63 -21.68 -29.73 1.39
N ALA A 64 -22.70 -30.25 0.70
CA ALA A 64 -23.89 -29.47 0.35
C ALA A 64 -24.65 -28.96 1.58
N ASN A 65 -24.57 -29.69 2.70
CA ASN A 65 -25.13 -29.33 3.99
C ASN A 65 -24.13 -28.62 4.94
N GLN A 66 -22.95 -28.21 4.43
CA GLN A 66 -21.91 -27.51 5.21
C GLN A 66 -21.34 -28.32 6.39
N HIS A 67 -21.35 -29.65 6.32
CA HIS A 67 -20.74 -30.50 7.34
C HIS A 67 -19.21 -30.57 7.16
N LYS A 68 -18.47 -30.66 8.27
CA LYS A 68 -17.03 -30.90 8.32
C LYS A 68 -16.73 -32.40 8.22
N ILE A 69 -15.75 -32.78 7.41
CA ILE A 69 -15.42 -34.19 7.12
C ILE A 69 -14.05 -34.52 7.69
N TYR A 70 -13.95 -35.58 8.49
CA TYR A 70 -12.69 -36.01 9.11
C TYR A 70 -12.38 -37.42 8.65
N ALA A 71 -11.17 -37.65 8.15
CA ALA A 71 -10.72 -38.98 7.72
C ALA A 71 -9.69 -39.52 8.70
N VAL A 72 -9.78 -40.82 9.03
CA VAL A 72 -8.76 -41.51 9.82
C VAL A 72 -7.95 -42.42 8.91
N ILE A 73 -6.63 -42.27 8.92
CA ILE A 73 -5.71 -43.19 8.25
C ILE A 73 -5.12 -44.15 9.27
N ASN A 74 -5.29 -45.44 8.98
CA ASN A 74 -4.64 -46.52 9.70
C ASN A 74 -3.34 -46.88 8.96
N PHE A 75 -2.21 -46.84 9.66
CA PHE A 75 -0.94 -47.29 9.12
C PHE A 75 -0.74 -48.74 9.53
N PRO A 76 -0.75 -49.71 8.60
CA PRO A 76 -0.47 -51.09 8.95
C PRO A 76 0.92 -51.16 9.57
N GLY A 77 0.94 -51.48 10.87
CA GLY A 77 2.11 -51.44 11.71
C GLY A 77 3.22 -52.37 11.23
N HIS A 78 4.41 -52.08 11.76
CA HIS A 78 5.68 -52.79 11.62
C HIS A 78 5.67 -54.26 12.13
N THR A 79 4.52 -54.91 12.20
CA THR A 79 4.29 -56.15 12.94
C THR A 79 4.27 -57.42 12.09
N ASP A 80 4.49 -57.34 10.76
CA ASP A 80 4.86 -58.52 9.97
C ASP A 80 6.38 -58.74 10.10
N PRO A 81 6.86 -59.79 10.81
CA PRO A 81 8.28 -59.97 11.14
C PRO A 81 9.21 -60.15 9.93
N GLY A 82 8.67 -60.13 8.70
CA GLY A 82 9.40 -60.20 7.43
C GLY A 82 9.36 -58.92 6.57
N ARG A 83 8.68 -57.83 6.96
CA ARG A 83 8.53 -56.61 6.13
C ARG A 83 8.82 -55.34 6.91
N ILE A 84 10.10 -54.94 6.95
CA ILE A 84 10.50 -53.59 7.36
C ILE A 84 10.25 -52.66 6.17
N ILE A 85 9.19 -51.84 6.22
CA ILE A 85 8.96 -50.79 5.23
C ILE A 85 9.93 -49.63 5.54
N PRO A 86 10.79 -49.20 4.61
CA PRO A 86 11.66 -48.04 4.83
C PRO A 86 10.84 -46.77 5.10
N LEU A 87 11.30 -45.92 6.01
CA LEU A 87 10.66 -44.64 6.40
C LEU A 87 10.19 -43.80 5.19
N GLN A 88 11.05 -43.70 4.18
CA GLN A 88 10.79 -42.99 2.92
C GLN A 88 9.57 -43.53 2.15
N MET A 89 9.31 -44.83 2.22
CA MET A 89 8.20 -45.49 1.54
C MET A 89 6.88 -45.31 2.31
N MET A 90 6.94 -45.25 3.66
CA MET A 90 5.79 -44.88 4.50
C MET A 90 5.35 -43.44 4.24
N ILE A 91 6.31 -42.51 4.15
CA ILE A 91 6.06 -41.10 3.84
C ILE A 91 5.41 -40.96 2.45
N ALA A 92 5.89 -41.71 1.45
CA ALA A 92 5.31 -41.71 0.10
C ALA A 92 3.85 -42.20 0.10
N ASN A 93 3.56 -43.31 0.77
CA ASN A 93 2.21 -43.88 0.84
C ASN A 93 1.21 -42.93 1.56
N LEU A 94 1.65 -42.30 2.66
CA LEU A 94 0.83 -41.27 3.33
C LEU A 94 0.48 -40.15 2.35
N LYS A 95 1.47 -39.60 1.64
CA LYS A 95 1.25 -38.47 0.74
C LYS A 95 0.21 -38.81 -0.32
N GLU A 96 0.30 -40.01 -0.88
CA GLU A 96 -0.67 -40.50 -1.85
C GLU A 96 -2.08 -40.57 -1.24
N GLU A 97 -2.21 -41.15 -0.05
CA GLU A 97 -3.50 -41.32 0.62
C GLU A 97 -4.12 -39.98 1.05
N VAL A 98 -3.34 -39.09 1.66
CA VAL A 98 -3.81 -37.75 2.05
C VAL A 98 -4.16 -36.92 0.82
N ASN A 99 -3.35 -36.98 -0.23
CA ASN A 99 -3.66 -36.28 -1.48
C ASN A 99 -4.96 -36.80 -2.11
N ASN A 100 -5.18 -38.11 -2.09
CA ASN A 100 -6.43 -38.73 -2.52
C ASN A 100 -7.62 -38.25 -1.66
N LEU A 101 -7.48 -38.23 -0.34
CA LEU A 101 -8.49 -37.76 0.61
C LEU A 101 -8.85 -36.29 0.39
N VAL A 102 -7.84 -35.43 0.27
CA VAL A 102 -8.02 -34.00 0.01
C VAL A 102 -8.64 -33.75 -1.36
N THR A 103 -8.17 -34.44 -2.41
CA THR A 103 -8.59 -34.17 -3.79
C THR A 103 -9.97 -34.75 -4.10
N ASN A 104 -10.27 -35.96 -3.63
CA ASN A 104 -11.52 -36.66 -3.96
C ASN A 104 -12.61 -36.47 -2.91
N TYR A 105 -12.28 -36.15 -1.66
CA TYR A 105 -13.22 -36.11 -0.55
C TYR A 105 -13.17 -34.82 0.27
N ASP A 106 -12.24 -33.90 -0.04
CA ASP A 106 -12.15 -32.54 0.53
C ASP A 106 -12.31 -32.48 2.06
N ILE A 107 -11.52 -33.33 2.74
CA ILE A 107 -11.55 -33.53 4.21
C ILE A 107 -11.15 -32.27 5.00
N ASP A 108 -11.82 -31.94 6.08
CA ASP A 108 -11.53 -30.83 7.00
C ASP A 108 -10.62 -31.24 8.17
N GLY A 109 -10.47 -32.53 8.42
CA GLY A 109 -9.48 -33.03 9.36
C GLY A 109 -8.94 -34.42 9.03
N LEU A 110 -7.77 -34.70 9.57
CA LEU A 110 -7.04 -35.95 9.42
C LEU A 110 -6.70 -36.52 10.79
N GLY A 111 -7.19 -37.72 11.03
CA GLY A 111 -6.87 -38.57 12.17
C GLY A 111 -5.77 -39.55 11.80
N MET A 112 -4.81 -39.72 12.70
CA MET A 112 -3.76 -40.73 12.57
C MET A 112 -3.88 -41.70 13.74
N ASP A 113 -3.99 -42.98 13.41
CA ASP A 113 -3.78 -44.03 14.41
C ASP A 113 -2.28 -44.22 14.63
N ILE A 114 -1.81 -43.98 15.87
CA ILE A 114 -0.38 -44.01 16.19
C ILE A 114 0.06 -45.31 16.86
N SER A 115 -0.81 -46.32 16.95
CA SER A 115 -0.57 -47.56 17.71
C SER A 115 0.67 -48.37 17.29
N ASP A 116 1.41 -47.96 16.25
CA ASP A 116 2.67 -48.57 15.83
C ASP A 116 3.66 -47.55 15.16
N LEU A 117 3.49 -46.24 15.40
CA LEU A 117 4.25 -45.17 14.72
C LEU A 117 5.31 -44.51 15.63
N ALA A 118 6.49 -44.26 15.08
CA ALA A 118 7.52 -43.46 15.75
C ALA A 118 7.07 -41.99 15.89
N PRO A 119 7.32 -41.31 17.03
CA PRO A 119 6.93 -39.90 17.24
C PRO A 119 7.40 -38.95 16.12
N GLU A 120 8.59 -39.17 15.57
CA GLU A 120 9.18 -38.32 14.53
C GLU A 120 8.41 -38.37 13.18
N LEU A 121 7.58 -39.40 12.98
CA LEU A 121 6.74 -39.53 11.79
C LEU A 121 5.48 -38.65 11.87
N ILE A 122 4.91 -38.48 13.06
CA ILE A 122 3.66 -37.73 13.27
C ILE A 122 3.81 -36.30 12.74
N GLU A 123 4.94 -35.66 13.03
CA GLU A 123 5.21 -34.31 12.53
C GLU A 123 5.29 -34.26 11.01
N VAL A 124 6.08 -35.15 10.39
CA VAL A 124 6.23 -35.19 8.93
C VAL A 124 4.87 -35.40 8.30
N MET A 125 4.03 -36.25 8.90
CA MET A 125 2.70 -36.53 8.38
C MET A 125 1.77 -35.32 8.47
N VAL A 126 1.75 -34.63 9.61
CA VAL A 126 0.99 -33.39 9.81
C VAL A 126 1.45 -32.31 8.83
N VAL A 127 2.77 -32.13 8.68
CA VAL A 127 3.34 -31.14 7.77
C VAL A 127 2.93 -31.44 6.33
N GLU A 128 3.09 -32.67 5.85
CA GLU A 128 2.73 -33.05 4.48
C GLU A 128 1.22 -32.93 4.23
N ALA A 129 0.38 -33.28 5.21
CA ALA A 129 -1.06 -33.08 5.11
C ALA A 129 -1.43 -31.59 5.05
N MET A 130 -0.80 -30.75 5.87
CA MET A 130 -0.99 -29.30 5.86
C MET A 130 -0.40 -28.62 4.60
N MET A 131 0.61 -29.22 3.96
CA MET A 131 1.13 -28.76 2.67
C MET A 131 0.13 -29.03 1.54
N LEU A 132 -0.67 -30.10 1.64
CA LEU A 132 -1.73 -30.43 0.68
C LEU A 132 -3.02 -29.66 0.96
N LYS A 133 -3.41 -29.53 2.23
CA LYS A 133 -4.57 -28.74 2.68
C LYS A 133 -4.23 -27.93 3.93
N PRO A 134 -3.90 -26.64 3.77
CA PRO A 134 -3.65 -25.76 4.90
C PRO A 134 -4.84 -25.67 5.85
N TYR A 135 -4.58 -25.57 7.16
CA TYR A 135 -5.56 -25.52 8.25
C TYR A 135 -6.32 -26.82 8.58
N LEU A 136 -5.99 -27.94 7.92
CA LEU A 136 -6.50 -29.26 8.28
C LEU A 136 -6.45 -29.48 9.80
N VAL A 137 -7.55 -29.94 10.38
CA VAL A 137 -7.58 -30.31 11.80
C VAL A 137 -6.88 -31.66 11.96
N ASN A 138 -5.79 -31.71 12.71
CA ASN A 138 -5.04 -32.94 12.90
C ASN A 138 -5.36 -33.54 14.26
N PHE A 139 -5.70 -34.82 14.31
CA PHE A 139 -5.93 -35.51 15.58
C PHE A 139 -5.25 -36.87 15.61
N VAL A 140 -4.96 -37.35 16.81
CA VAL A 140 -4.28 -38.63 17.02
C VAL A 140 -5.20 -39.56 17.81
N ILE A 141 -5.17 -40.85 17.47
CA ILE A 141 -5.89 -41.91 18.17
C ILE A 141 -4.89 -42.65 19.06
N TRP A 142 -5.21 -42.87 20.34
CA TRP A 142 -4.36 -43.65 21.24
C TRP A 142 -5.10 -44.87 21.81
N SER A 143 -4.38 -45.99 21.93
CA SER A 143 -4.87 -47.26 22.46
C SER A 143 -4.34 -47.53 23.87
N GLU A 144 -3.08 -47.16 24.17
CA GLU A 144 -2.41 -47.42 25.46
C GLU A 144 -1.87 -46.15 26.16
N ASP A 145 -1.59 -46.25 27.47
CA ASP A 145 -1.12 -45.12 28.29
C ASP A 145 0.26 -44.57 27.86
N GLU A 146 1.15 -45.42 27.32
CA GLU A 146 2.45 -44.99 26.80
C GLU A 146 2.32 -44.20 25.50
N GLU A 147 1.34 -44.55 24.66
CA GLU A 147 0.99 -43.81 23.44
C GLU A 147 0.37 -42.46 23.77
N TYR A 148 -0.49 -42.39 24.80
CA TYR A 148 -1.04 -41.11 25.27
C TYR A 148 0.07 -40.15 25.71
N LYS A 149 1.06 -40.62 26.47
CA LYS A 149 2.21 -39.79 26.88
C LYS A 149 2.96 -39.26 25.66
N SER A 150 3.18 -40.11 24.67
CA SER A 150 3.85 -39.73 23.41
C SER A 150 3.03 -38.72 22.61
N ALA A 151 1.72 -38.95 22.45
CA ALA A 151 0.79 -38.06 21.75
C ALA A 151 0.61 -36.71 22.46
N SER A 152 0.65 -36.69 23.80
CA SER A 152 0.49 -35.48 24.62
C SER A 152 1.59 -34.45 24.39
N VAL A 153 2.79 -34.88 23.98
CA VAL A 153 3.88 -33.97 23.57
C VAL A 153 3.46 -33.16 22.35
N PHE A 154 2.91 -33.82 21.33
CA PHE A 154 2.45 -33.17 20.10
C PHE A 154 1.28 -32.23 20.32
N LEU A 155 0.35 -32.58 21.22
CA LEU A 155 -0.73 -31.69 21.64
C LEU A 155 -0.19 -30.43 22.33
N ASN A 156 0.79 -30.58 23.24
CA ASN A 156 1.40 -29.46 23.97
C ASN A 156 2.24 -28.55 23.07
N GLU A 157 2.91 -29.12 22.08
CA GLU A 157 3.66 -28.38 21.06
C GLU A 157 2.74 -27.71 20.03
N GLY A 158 1.48 -28.12 19.97
CA GLY A 158 0.45 -27.60 19.08
C GLY A 158 0.39 -28.27 17.72
N MET A 159 1.09 -29.39 17.56
CA MET A 159 1.17 -30.14 16.31
C MET A 159 -0.08 -30.96 16.02
N VAL A 160 -0.76 -31.37 17.08
CA VAL A 160 -2.02 -32.11 17.03
C VAL A 160 -3.07 -31.27 17.74
N ASP A 161 -4.24 -31.10 17.13
CA ASP A 161 -5.34 -30.32 17.68
C ASP A 161 -6.11 -31.12 18.76
N MET A 162 -6.12 -32.45 18.64
CA MET A 162 -6.86 -33.32 19.57
C MET A 162 -6.23 -34.71 19.67
N ILE A 163 -6.32 -35.32 20.85
CA ILE A 163 -6.05 -36.75 21.02
C ILE A 163 -7.36 -37.44 21.41
N ILE A 164 -7.64 -38.60 20.82
CA ILE A 164 -8.88 -39.36 21.01
C ILE A 164 -8.53 -40.77 21.48
N PRO A 165 -9.04 -41.25 22.62
CA PRO A 165 -8.83 -42.64 23.03
C PRO A 165 -9.62 -43.59 22.12
N GLU A 166 -8.99 -44.67 21.68
CA GLU A 166 -9.57 -45.71 20.81
C GLU A 166 -10.89 -46.26 21.38
N SER A 167 -10.96 -46.43 22.71
CA SER A 167 -12.17 -46.85 23.42
C SER A 167 -13.39 -45.92 23.23
N LYS A 168 -13.17 -44.63 22.92
CA LYS A 168 -14.24 -43.67 22.58
C LYS A 168 -14.57 -43.62 21.09
N ILE A 169 -13.76 -44.25 20.24
CA ILE A 169 -14.03 -44.41 18.81
C ILE A 169 -14.95 -45.61 18.59
N ALA A 170 -14.84 -46.63 19.43
CA ALA A 170 -15.64 -47.85 19.39
C ALA A 170 -17.08 -47.71 19.96
N ARG A 171 -17.50 -46.54 20.47
CA ARG A 171 -18.85 -46.34 21.02
C ARG A 171 -19.44 -45.01 20.55
N THR A 172 -20.69 -45.06 20.12
CA THR A 172 -21.61 -43.93 19.88
C THR A 172 -21.83 -43.10 21.15
N ASP A 173 -20.80 -42.41 21.63
CA ASP A 173 -20.85 -41.60 22.85
C ASP A 173 -20.97 -40.13 22.48
N THR A 174 -22.19 -39.59 22.58
CA THR A 174 -22.56 -38.19 22.33
C THR A 174 -21.66 -37.18 23.08
N LYS A 175 -20.94 -37.60 24.13
CA LYS A 175 -20.00 -36.74 24.87
C LYS A 175 -18.67 -36.47 24.16
N LEU A 176 -18.23 -37.29 23.20
CA LEU A 176 -17.07 -36.96 22.37
C LEU A 176 -17.38 -35.74 21.46
N HIS A 177 -18.65 -35.57 21.09
CA HIS A 177 -19.15 -34.57 20.15
C HIS A 177 -19.20 -33.15 20.74
N GLU A 178 -19.55 -32.98 22.02
CA GLU A 178 -19.52 -31.67 22.70
C GLU A 178 -18.10 -31.12 22.92
N GLY A 179 -17.10 -32.02 23.07
CA GLY A 179 -15.69 -31.64 23.20
C GLY A 179 -15.09 -31.12 21.88
N LEU A 180 -15.50 -31.70 20.75
CA LEU A 180 -15.07 -31.31 19.39
C LEU A 180 -15.66 -29.97 18.94
N ALA A 181 -16.92 -29.68 19.25
CA ALA A 181 -17.59 -28.44 18.86
C ALA A 181 -17.05 -27.19 19.61
N ASN A 182 -16.53 -27.36 20.82
CA ASN A 182 -16.02 -26.27 21.68
C ASN A 182 -14.51 -26.00 21.56
N LEU A 183 -13.81 -26.70 20.66
CA LEU A 183 -12.34 -26.66 20.57
C LEU A 183 -11.76 -25.34 20.01
N HIS A 184 -12.63 -24.44 19.54
CA HIS A 184 -12.26 -23.49 18.49
C HIS A 184 -11.74 -22.11 18.90
N LEU A 185 -11.40 -21.83 20.16
CA LEU A 185 -11.00 -20.47 20.53
C LEU A 185 -9.69 -20.29 21.28
N ASN A 186 -9.02 -21.33 21.81
CA ASN A 186 -7.78 -21.13 22.61
C ASN A 186 -6.71 -22.24 22.55
N LEU A 187 -6.76 -23.17 21.59
CA LEU A 187 -5.66 -24.13 21.40
C LEU A 187 -4.50 -23.50 20.61
N LYS A 188 -3.27 -23.81 21.03
CA LYS A 188 -2.05 -23.43 20.31
C LYS A 188 -1.94 -24.29 19.04
N LYS A 189 -2.56 -23.88 17.94
CA LYS A 189 -2.57 -24.62 16.66
C LYS A 189 -1.36 -24.26 15.79
N ILE A 190 -0.71 -25.23 15.15
CA ILE A 190 0.23 -24.96 14.05
C ILE A 190 -0.50 -24.14 12.98
N LYS A 191 0.10 -23.02 12.59
CA LYS A 191 -0.38 -22.22 11.47
C LYS A 191 0.35 -22.65 10.19
N PRO A 192 -0.29 -22.59 9.00
CA PRO A 192 0.39 -22.86 7.72
C PRO A 192 1.65 -22.03 7.50
N GLU A 193 1.76 -20.86 8.13
CA GLU A 193 2.95 -20.02 8.17
C GLU A 193 4.14 -20.64 8.94
N GLN A 194 4.00 -21.84 9.50
CA GLN A 194 5.05 -22.55 10.22
C GLN A 194 5.45 -23.85 9.50
N VAL A 195 4.72 -24.24 8.46
CA VAL A 195 4.87 -25.50 7.72
C VAL A 195 5.78 -25.22 6.52
N ILE A 196 6.93 -25.90 6.46
CA ILE A 196 7.94 -25.71 5.42
C ILE A 196 8.24 -27.04 4.73
N ARG A 197 8.31 -27.02 3.39
CA ARG A 197 8.83 -28.10 2.56
C ARG A 197 9.94 -27.60 1.65
N LEU A 198 11.10 -28.26 1.72
CA LEU A 198 12.27 -27.98 0.89
C LEU A 198 12.60 -29.15 -0.01
N ASP A 199 12.67 -28.90 -1.31
CA ASP A 199 13.17 -29.84 -2.31
C ASP A 199 14.68 -29.66 -2.46
N LEU A 200 15.44 -30.66 -2.03
CA LEU A 200 16.91 -30.66 -2.00
C LEU A 200 17.51 -31.51 -3.13
N SER A 201 16.70 -31.97 -4.09
CA SER A 201 17.14 -32.85 -5.17
C SER A 201 18.28 -32.25 -6.01
N HIS A 202 18.32 -30.93 -6.16
CA HIS A 202 19.39 -30.21 -6.86
C HIS A 202 20.70 -30.08 -6.06
N LEU A 203 20.62 -30.12 -4.73
CA LEU A 203 21.80 -30.19 -3.87
C LEU A 203 22.39 -31.61 -3.86
N PHE A 204 21.55 -32.64 -4.06
CA PHE A 204 21.93 -34.04 -3.95
C PHE A 204 21.43 -34.91 -5.13
N PRO A 205 21.90 -34.66 -6.37
CA PRO A 205 21.34 -35.27 -7.57
C PRO A 205 21.56 -36.79 -7.67
N GLU A 206 22.63 -37.34 -7.08
CA GLU A 206 22.99 -38.76 -7.24
C GLU A 206 22.26 -39.71 -6.28
N SER A 207 21.68 -39.21 -5.19
CA SER A 207 20.88 -40.02 -4.25
C SER A 207 19.96 -39.09 -3.46
N PRO A 208 18.80 -38.69 -4.00
CA PRO A 208 17.94 -37.68 -3.39
C PRO A 208 17.30 -38.18 -2.08
N GLY A 209 16.92 -39.46 -1.99
CA GLY A 209 16.23 -40.01 -0.81
C GLY A 209 17.12 -40.60 0.27
N GLY A 210 16.61 -40.59 1.52
CA GLY A 210 17.21 -41.25 2.67
C GLY A 210 18.40 -40.51 3.31
N ARG A 211 18.67 -39.25 2.95
CA ARG A 211 19.79 -38.48 3.48
C ARG A 211 19.45 -37.87 4.83
N LYS A 212 20.35 -38.05 5.80
CA LYS A 212 20.24 -37.43 7.13
C LYS A 212 20.80 -36.01 7.11
N LEU A 213 20.03 -35.09 7.65
CA LEU A 213 20.31 -33.66 7.69
C LEU A 213 20.04 -33.14 9.10
N LYS A 214 20.57 -31.97 9.44
CA LYS A 214 20.22 -31.28 10.69
C LYS A 214 19.83 -29.83 10.45
N LEU A 215 18.80 -29.39 11.16
CA LEU A 215 18.39 -28.00 11.18
C LEU A 215 19.18 -27.26 12.28
N GLY A 216 20.04 -26.31 11.90
CA GLY A 216 20.94 -25.61 12.83
C GLY A 216 20.21 -24.90 13.97
N GLN A 217 19.04 -24.31 13.69
CA GLN A 217 18.22 -23.56 14.63
C GLN A 217 17.66 -24.41 15.80
N SER A 218 17.45 -25.72 15.60
CA SER A 218 16.82 -26.59 16.59
C SER A 218 17.57 -27.90 16.83
N ASN A 219 18.72 -28.10 16.18
CA ASN A 219 19.49 -29.35 16.13
C ASN A 219 18.64 -30.59 15.76
N LYS A 220 17.52 -30.35 15.07
CA LYS A 220 16.54 -31.36 14.70
C LYS A 220 17.06 -32.18 13.54
N SER A 221 16.95 -33.50 13.65
CA SER A 221 17.35 -34.41 12.57
C SER A 221 16.22 -34.52 11.54
N LEU A 222 16.57 -34.35 10.26
CA LEU A 222 15.66 -34.44 9.12
C LEU A 222 16.14 -35.57 8.19
N ILE A 223 15.21 -36.20 7.48
CA ILE A 223 15.52 -37.23 6.47
C ILE A 223 14.80 -36.89 5.18
N THR A 224 15.50 -36.94 4.04
CA THR A 224 14.86 -36.72 2.74
C THR A 224 13.95 -37.88 2.36
N ASP A 225 12.77 -37.57 1.82
CA ASP A 225 11.87 -38.54 1.21
C ASP A 225 12.41 -39.05 -0.15
N SER A 226 11.65 -39.93 -0.83
CA SER A 226 12.03 -40.48 -2.14
C SER A 226 12.28 -39.42 -3.23
N ASP A 227 11.65 -38.25 -3.11
CA ASP A 227 11.76 -37.14 -4.05
C ASP A 227 12.89 -36.16 -3.67
N GLY A 228 13.61 -36.42 -2.58
CA GLY A 228 14.65 -35.53 -2.07
C GLY A 228 14.12 -34.33 -1.28
N CYS A 229 12.87 -34.38 -0.83
CA CYS A 229 12.26 -33.31 -0.03
C CYS A 229 12.42 -33.54 1.47
N VAL A 230 12.53 -32.46 2.23
CA VAL A 230 12.37 -32.42 3.69
C VAL A 230 11.23 -31.51 4.09
N SER A 231 10.52 -31.91 5.14
CA SER A 231 9.32 -31.24 5.63
C SER A 231 9.41 -31.10 7.14
N PHE A 232 9.21 -29.89 7.66
CA PHE A 232 9.36 -29.61 9.09
C PHE A 232 8.59 -28.36 9.51
N ILE A 233 8.35 -28.25 10.81
CA ILE A 233 7.78 -27.06 11.44
C ILE A 233 8.90 -26.13 11.90
N LEU A 234 8.78 -24.85 11.58
CA LEU A 234 9.69 -23.82 12.08
C LEU A 234 8.95 -22.50 12.36
N THR A 235 9.25 -21.90 13.51
CA THR A 235 8.85 -20.51 13.78
C THR A 235 9.71 -19.58 12.94
N LYS A 236 9.09 -18.90 11.96
CA LYS A 236 9.71 -18.00 10.97
C LYS A 236 11.05 -17.37 11.43
N PRO A 237 12.19 -17.96 11.07
CA PRO A 237 13.48 -17.30 11.17
C PRO A 237 13.79 -16.63 9.83
N ASP A 238 14.54 -15.53 9.83
CA ASP A 238 14.95 -14.83 8.60
C ASP A 238 15.90 -15.69 7.72
N THR A 239 16.56 -16.68 8.33
CA THR A 239 17.43 -17.65 7.67
C THR A 239 17.26 -19.05 8.25
N ILE A 240 17.45 -20.07 7.41
CA ILE A 240 17.48 -21.49 7.75
C ILE A 240 18.90 -22.01 7.50
N GLU A 241 19.46 -22.74 8.47
CA GLU A 241 20.77 -23.37 8.32
C GLU A 241 20.57 -24.88 8.23
N LEU A 242 20.87 -25.48 7.07
CA LEU A 242 20.84 -26.92 6.87
C LEU A 242 22.25 -27.48 6.95
N MET A 243 22.52 -28.26 7.99
CA MET A 243 23.78 -28.99 8.14
C MET A 243 23.69 -30.34 7.43
N THR A 244 24.62 -30.56 6.51
CA THR A 244 24.74 -31.76 5.67
C THR A 244 26.06 -32.47 5.95
N GLU A 245 26.25 -33.70 5.46
CA GLU A 245 27.54 -34.40 5.54
C GLU A 245 28.68 -33.66 4.80
N ALA A 246 28.34 -32.77 3.86
CA ALA A 246 29.28 -32.00 3.04
C ALA A 246 29.55 -30.57 3.57
N GLY A 247 28.86 -30.12 4.63
CA GLY A 247 28.93 -28.75 5.17
C GLY A 247 27.55 -28.14 5.47
N SER A 248 27.50 -26.87 5.90
CA SER A 248 26.25 -26.14 6.13
C SER A 248 25.82 -25.31 4.91
N VAL A 249 24.52 -25.27 4.66
CA VAL A 249 23.86 -24.44 3.64
C VAL A 249 22.95 -23.46 4.33
N GLU A 250 23.22 -22.17 4.16
CA GLU A 250 22.36 -21.10 4.66
C GLU A 250 21.33 -20.70 3.59
N ILE A 251 20.07 -20.62 3.98
CA ILE A 251 18.93 -20.35 3.12
C ILE A 251 18.18 -19.13 3.67
N SER A 252 18.11 -18.05 2.91
CA SER A 252 17.27 -16.91 3.27
C SER A 252 15.79 -17.23 3.04
N THR A 253 14.94 -16.83 3.98
CA THR A 253 13.49 -17.01 3.94
C THR A 253 12.73 -15.68 3.81
N ALA A 254 13.46 -14.56 3.66
CA ALA A 254 12.90 -13.20 3.72
C ALA A 254 11.74 -12.97 2.73
N ASP A 255 11.83 -13.57 1.54
CA ASP A 255 10.86 -13.42 0.47
C ASP A 255 9.87 -14.59 0.36
N TRP A 256 9.84 -15.48 1.34
CA TRP A 256 8.97 -16.66 1.28
C TRP A 256 7.51 -16.30 1.56
N ILE A 257 6.62 -16.90 0.77
CA ILE A 257 5.17 -16.74 0.87
C ILE A 257 4.50 -18.11 1.07
N VAL A 258 3.48 -18.15 1.95
CA VAL A 258 2.71 -19.36 2.30
C VAL A 258 1.85 -19.83 1.11
N PRO A 259 1.69 -21.15 0.90
CA PRO A 259 2.40 -22.25 1.57
C PRO A 259 3.87 -22.30 1.15
N TYR A 260 4.77 -22.62 2.10
CA TYR A 260 6.22 -22.61 1.86
C TYR A 260 6.68 -23.92 1.24
N SER A 261 6.65 -23.98 -0.09
CA SER A 261 7.26 -25.06 -0.87
C SER A 261 8.32 -24.48 -1.81
N TYR A 262 9.59 -24.76 -1.52
CA TYR A 262 10.71 -24.21 -2.27
C TYR A 262 11.71 -25.28 -2.65
N MET A 263 12.25 -25.16 -3.86
CA MET A 263 13.41 -25.92 -4.32
C MET A 263 14.68 -25.15 -3.98
N VAL A 264 15.67 -25.83 -3.42
CA VAL A 264 16.98 -25.25 -3.06
C VAL A 264 18.00 -25.59 -4.13
N ASN A 265 18.57 -24.55 -4.75
CA ASN A 265 19.62 -24.70 -5.76
C ASN A 265 21.00 -24.90 -5.11
N THR A 266 22.00 -25.29 -5.92
CA THR A 266 23.39 -25.56 -5.50
C THR A 266 24.11 -24.39 -4.80
N GLY A 267 23.58 -23.17 -4.86
CA GLY A 267 24.09 -21.98 -4.16
C GLY A 267 23.22 -21.49 -2.99
N GLY A 268 22.31 -22.31 -2.44
CA GLY A 268 21.42 -21.94 -1.32
C GLY A 268 20.24 -21.03 -1.70
N LYS A 269 20.14 -20.60 -2.96
CA LYS A 269 19.01 -19.84 -3.49
C LYS A 269 17.77 -20.72 -3.61
N THR A 270 16.61 -20.17 -3.27
CA THR A 270 15.33 -20.88 -3.36
C THR A 270 14.47 -20.40 -4.52
N VAL A 271 13.74 -21.33 -5.13
CA VAL A 271 12.74 -21.07 -6.17
C VAL A 271 11.45 -21.76 -5.76
N ARG A 272 10.32 -21.04 -5.85
CA ARG A 272 9.02 -21.63 -5.54
C ARG A 272 8.68 -22.69 -6.57
N LYS A 273 8.23 -23.86 -6.13
CA LYS A 273 7.90 -24.98 -7.02
C LYS A 273 6.45 -24.87 -7.47
N SER A 274 6.20 -24.85 -8.78
CA SER A 274 4.85 -24.98 -9.34
C SER A 274 4.28 -26.39 -9.12
N PRO A 275 2.95 -26.55 -9.02
CA PRO A 275 1.95 -25.51 -8.94
C PRO A 275 1.88 -24.89 -7.52
N TRP A 276 1.65 -23.59 -7.44
CA TRP A 276 1.38 -22.90 -6.17
C TRP A 276 0.29 -21.87 -6.35
N VAL A 277 -0.37 -21.47 -5.27
CA VAL A 277 -1.30 -20.35 -5.28
C VAL A 277 -1.23 -19.63 -3.95
N GLU A 278 -1.29 -18.31 -3.98
CA GLU A 278 -1.23 -17.48 -2.78
C GLU A 278 -2.35 -16.45 -2.74
N PHE A 279 -2.77 -16.11 -1.53
CA PHE A 279 -3.60 -14.94 -1.27
C PHE A 279 -2.73 -13.73 -0.97
N ARG A 280 -2.63 -12.83 -1.95
CA ARG A 280 -1.95 -11.52 -1.82
C ARG A 280 -2.75 -10.56 -0.95
N ARG A 281 -4.08 -10.61 -1.04
CA ARG A 281 -5.02 -9.81 -0.23
C ARG A 281 -6.27 -10.60 0.08
N MET A 282 -6.61 -10.70 1.36
CA MET A 282 -7.71 -11.49 1.90
C MET A 282 -8.40 -10.79 3.08
N PRO A 283 -9.66 -11.16 3.40
CA PRO A 283 -10.32 -10.68 4.62
C PRO A 283 -9.51 -11.03 5.87
N LYS A 284 -9.73 -10.27 6.93
CA LYS A 284 -9.30 -10.69 8.27
C LYS A 284 -10.09 -11.92 8.69
N GLN A 285 -9.53 -12.73 9.59
CA GLN A 285 -10.20 -13.92 10.14
C GLN A 285 -11.59 -13.61 10.72
N PHE A 286 -11.76 -12.42 11.30
CA PHE A 286 -13.04 -11.86 11.70
C PHE A 286 -13.25 -10.52 10.97
N THR A 287 -14.37 -10.36 10.28
CA THR A 287 -14.66 -9.15 9.49
C THR A 287 -16.11 -8.73 9.63
N ASP A 288 -16.35 -7.43 9.48
CA ASP A 288 -17.66 -6.79 9.41
C ASP A 288 -17.96 -6.21 8.02
N VAL A 289 -17.09 -6.47 7.04
CA VAL A 289 -17.25 -6.00 5.67
C VAL A 289 -17.99 -7.07 4.86
N PRO A 290 -19.18 -6.76 4.28
CA PRO A 290 -19.99 -7.76 3.57
C PRO A 290 -19.41 -8.20 2.22
N GLU A 291 -18.46 -7.45 1.67
CA GLU A 291 -17.82 -7.74 0.38
C GLU A 291 -16.32 -7.48 0.44
N PHE A 292 -15.52 -8.28 -0.26
CA PHE A 292 -14.06 -8.13 -0.27
C PHE A 292 -13.46 -8.36 -1.66
N ASP A 293 -12.50 -7.52 -2.05
CA ASP A 293 -11.72 -7.70 -3.28
C ASP A 293 -10.55 -8.67 -3.03
N LEU A 294 -10.80 -9.98 -3.20
CA LEU A 294 -9.79 -11.02 -3.03
C LEU A 294 -8.74 -10.93 -4.14
N LEU A 295 -7.45 -10.89 -3.80
CA LEU A 295 -6.35 -10.90 -4.76
C LEU A 295 -5.49 -12.14 -4.55
N CYS A 296 -5.25 -12.85 -5.63
CA CYS A 296 -4.46 -14.06 -5.68
C CYS A 296 -3.32 -13.93 -6.70
N LYS A 297 -2.30 -14.78 -6.58
CA LYS A 297 -1.21 -14.91 -7.55
C LYS A 297 -0.78 -16.36 -7.71
N THR A 298 -0.33 -16.70 -8.90
CA THR A 298 0.30 -17.98 -9.27
C THR A 298 1.20 -17.77 -10.50
N ASP A 299 1.87 -18.82 -10.97
CA ASP A 299 2.62 -18.78 -12.22
C ASP A 299 1.70 -18.62 -13.44
N TYR A 300 2.19 -17.92 -14.46
CA TYR A 300 1.49 -17.76 -15.74
C TYR A 300 2.18 -18.62 -16.82
N PRO A 301 1.44 -19.28 -17.73
CA PRO A 301 -0.02 -19.35 -17.80
C PRO A 301 -0.62 -20.48 -16.96
N ALA A 302 -1.77 -20.23 -16.35
CA ALA A 302 -2.57 -21.20 -15.63
C ALA A 302 -4.07 -20.93 -15.83
N LYS A 303 -4.89 -21.97 -15.66
CA LYS A 303 -6.34 -21.80 -15.45
C LYS A 303 -6.59 -21.64 -13.95
N VAL A 304 -7.41 -20.66 -13.60
CA VAL A 304 -7.60 -20.25 -12.20
C VAL A 304 -9.08 -20.07 -11.88
N TRP A 305 -9.43 -20.40 -10.64
CA TRP A 305 -10.79 -20.30 -10.12
C TRP A 305 -10.81 -19.72 -8.71
N ILE A 306 -11.86 -18.97 -8.37
CA ILE A 306 -12.15 -18.51 -7.01
C ILE A 306 -13.57 -18.96 -6.64
N ASN A 307 -13.67 -19.81 -5.62
CA ASN A 307 -14.90 -20.49 -5.21
C ASN A 307 -15.57 -21.25 -6.36
N GLY A 308 -14.77 -21.96 -7.16
CA GLY A 308 -15.24 -22.72 -8.33
C GLY A 308 -15.55 -21.89 -9.57
N ASP A 309 -15.67 -20.56 -9.45
CA ASP A 309 -15.89 -19.68 -10.60
C ASP A 309 -14.58 -19.39 -11.31
N SER A 310 -14.54 -19.61 -12.63
CA SER A 310 -13.37 -19.30 -13.45
C SER A 310 -13.15 -17.80 -13.52
N VAL A 311 -11.91 -17.36 -13.34
CA VAL A 311 -11.54 -15.94 -13.38
C VAL A 311 -10.38 -15.71 -14.35
N LYS A 312 -10.25 -14.47 -14.84
CA LYS A 312 -9.14 -14.07 -15.71
C LYS A 312 -7.83 -14.08 -14.91
N GLN A 313 -6.83 -14.81 -15.41
CA GLN A 313 -5.44 -14.64 -14.99
C GLN A 313 -4.76 -13.59 -15.87
N TYR A 314 -4.07 -12.65 -15.26
CA TYR A 314 -3.23 -11.66 -15.92
C TYR A 314 -1.79 -12.21 -16.08
N LYS A 315 -1.03 -11.72 -17.06
CA LYS A 315 0.35 -12.17 -17.35
C LYS A 315 1.33 -11.93 -16.20
N THR A 316 1.00 -11.03 -15.28
CA THR A 316 1.73 -10.83 -14.01
C THR A 316 1.49 -11.96 -13.00
N GLY A 317 0.68 -12.96 -13.35
CA GLY A 317 0.33 -14.10 -12.52
C GLY A 317 -0.84 -13.84 -11.57
N ILE A 318 -1.32 -12.59 -11.47
CA ILE A 318 -2.42 -12.23 -10.58
C ILE A 318 -3.77 -12.65 -11.15
N PHE A 319 -4.70 -12.86 -10.24
CA PHE A 319 -6.12 -13.04 -10.53
C PHE A 319 -6.92 -12.65 -9.29
N PHE A 320 -8.16 -12.21 -9.48
CA PHE A 320 -8.95 -11.67 -8.38
C PHE A 320 -10.43 -11.80 -8.64
N LYS A 321 -11.20 -11.68 -7.55
CA LYS A 321 -12.65 -11.64 -7.61
C LYS A 321 -13.17 -10.88 -6.39
N LYS A 322 -14.20 -10.06 -6.61
CA LYS A 322 -14.99 -9.53 -5.50
C LYS A 322 -15.89 -10.64 -4.97
N ILE A 323 -15.72 -11.00 -3.71
CA ILE A 323 -16.52 -12.01 -3.02
C ILE A 323 -17.53 -11.33 -2.09
N LYS A 324 -18.73 -11.89 -2.00
CA LYS A 324 -19.73 -11.53 -0.99
C LYS A 324 -19.63 -12.51 0.16
N LEU A 325 -19.79 -12.02 1.39
CA LEU A 325 -19.73 -12.83 2.59
C LEU A 325 -21.14 -13.04 3.14
N ASN A 326 -21.45 -14.27 3.52
CA ASN A 326 -22.68 -14.64 4.22
C ASN A 326 -22.47 -14.48 5.72
N GLU A 327 -23.49 -14.06 6.46
CA GLU A 327 -23.35 -13.94 7.92
C GLU A 327 -22.97 -15.31 8.55
N GLY A 328 -21.98 -15.30 9.44
CA GLY A 328 -21.36 -16.51 10.00
C GLY A 328 -20.05 -16.92 9.30
N GLU A 329 -19.78 -18.22 9.28
CA GLU A 329 -18.57 -18.82 8.71
C GLU A 329 -18.61 -18.78 7.18
N ASN A 330 -17.49 -18.41 6.58
CA ASN A 330 -17.30 -18.36 5.14
C ASN A 330 -15.98 -19.04 4.78
N ARG A 331 -15.98 -19.76 3.65
CA ARG A 331 -14.82 -20.47 3.12
C ARG A 331 -14.49 -19.94 1.73
N VAL A 332 -13.24 -19.58 1.50
CA VAL A 332 -12.75 -19.13 0.20
C VAL A 332 -11.62 -19.99 -0.29
N ARG A 333 -11.76 -20.51 -1.51
CA ARG A 333 -10.79 -21.35 -2.19
C ARG A 333 -10.35 -20.70 -3.49
N ALA A 334 -9.04 -20.56 -3.67
CA ALA A 334 -8.44 -20.34 -4.98
C ALA A 334 -7.84 -21.64 -5.49
N THR A 335 -8.23 -22.04 -6.69
CA THR A 335 -7.73 -23.25 -7.36
C THR A 335 -6.95 -22.85 -8.60
N VAL A 336 -5.85 -23.55 -8.85
CA VAL A 336 -4.98 -23.34 -10.00
C VAL A 336 -4.73 -24.67 -10.67
N MET A 337 -4.73 -24.65 -12.01
CA MET A 337 -4.28 -25.74 -12.86
C MET A 337 -3.28 -25.20 -13.86
N THR A 338 -2.04 -25.64 -13.79
CA THR A 338 -0.94 -25.26 -14.67
C THR A 338 -1.09 -25.93 -16.04
N TYR A 339 -0.27 -25.50 -17.02
CA TYR A 339 -0.35 -25.97 -18.41
C TYR A 339 -0.01 -27.46 -18.57
N ASP A 340 0.82 -28.00 -17.68
CA ASP A 340 1.19 -29.42 -17.55
C ASP A 340 0.15 -30.24 -16.76
N SER A 341 -1.03 -29.65 -16.51
CA SER A 341 -2.16 -30.27 -15.81
C SER A 341 -1.91 -30.58 -14.33
N LEU A 342 -0.87 -30.01 -13.72
CA LEU A 342 -0.73 -30.04 -12.27
C LEU A 342 -1.75 -29.09 -11.63
N SER A 343 -2.39 -29.53 -10.55
CA SER A 343 -3.39 -28.73 -9.85
C SER A 343 -3.01 -28.52 -8.40
N THR A 344 -3.31 -27.34 -7.88
CA THR A 344 -3.23 -27.04 -6.45
C THR A 344 -4.35 -26.08 -6.06
N PHE A 345 -4.62 -25.96 -4.77
CA PHE A 345 -5.53 -24.95 -4.26
C PHE A 345 -5.01 -24.39 -2.93
N TYR A 346 -5.47 -23.20 -2.61
CA TYR A 346 -5.28 -22.61 -1.29
C TYR A 346 -6.62 -22.11 -0.78
N GLU A 347 -6.85 -22.31 0.51
CA GLU A 347 -8.13 -22.07 1.13
C GLU A 347 -7.98 -21.41 2.50
N ARG A 348 -8.95 -20.56 2.83
CA ARG A 348 -9.11 -19.99 4.17
C ARG A 348 -10.56 -19.86 4.58
N GLU A 349 -10.76 -19.99 5.88
CA GLU A 349 -12.01 -19.69 6.57
C GLU A 349 -11.93 -18.31 7.23
N PHE A 350 -13.06 -17.62 7.25
CA PHE A 350 -13.24 -16.36 7.96
C PHE A 350 -14.69 -16.23 8.44
N TYR A 351 -14.86 -15.45 9.50
CA TYR A 351 -16.15 -15.23 10.11
C TYR A 351 -16.61 -13.81 9.82
N TYR A 352 -17.73 -13.67 9.12
CA TYR A 352 -18.38 -12.40 8.87
C TYR A 352 -19.53 -12.20 9.86
N THR A 353 -19.46 -11.15 10.66
CA THR A 353 -20.60 -10.71 11.46
C THR A 353 -21.15 -9.47 10.81
N ARG A 354 -22.43 -9.48 10.43
CA ARG A 354 -23.07 -8.29 9.90
C ARG A 354 -23.06 -7.21 10.97
N SER A 355 -22.26 -6.18 10.72
CA SER A 355 -22.26 -4.98 11.52
C SER A 355 -23.29 -4.02 10.92
N ASP A 356 -24.55 -4.12 11.35
CA ASP A 356 -25.53 -3.04 11.16
C ASP A 356 -25.20 -1.81 12.03
N ARG A 357 -23.94 -1.66 12.46
CA ARG A 357 -23.50 -0.57 13.32
C ARG A 357 -23.46 0.73 12.51
N LYS A 358 -24.64 1.30 12.25
CA LYS A 358 -24.78 2.74 12.45
C LYS A 358 -24.21 3.02 13.81
N ILE A 359 -23.20 3.87 13.89
CA ILE A 359 -22.63 4.21 15.20
C ILE A 359 -23.78 4.78 16.01
N ALA A 360 -24.18 4.05 17.05
CA ALA A 360 -25.33 4.45 17.85
C ALA A 360 -25.07 5.88 18.35
N PRO A 361 -26.07 6.78 18.31
CA PRO A 361 -25.88 8.13 18.82
C PRO A 361 -25.56 8.10 20.33
N PHE A 362 -25.95 7.03 21.04
CA PHE A 362 -25.75 6.86 22.47
C PHE A 362 -24.93 5.59 22.81
N PRO A 363 -24.07 5.61 23.86
CA PRO A 363 -23.66 6.81 24.60
C PRO A 363 -23.03 7.81 23.63
N LEU A 364 -23.17 9.10 23.94
CA LEU A 364 -22.65 10.16 23.08
C LEU A 364 -21.15 9.94 22.84
N TRP A 365 -20.67 10.25 21.63
CA TRP A 365 -19.28 10.10 21.24
C TRP A 365 -18.82 11.25 20.34
N ILE A 366 -17.51 11.51 20.38
CA ILE A 366 -16.79 12.44 19.50
C ILE A 366 -15.65 11.67 18.86
N ASP A 367 -15.48 11.78 17.55
CA ASP A 367 -14.29 11.28 16.85
C ASP A 367 -13.15 12.27 17.08
N GLU A 368 -12.31 11.97 18.07
CA GLU A 368 -11.19 12.81 18.48
C GLU A 368 -10.24 13.15 17.33
N LYS A 369 -10.08 12.25 16.34
CA LYS A 369 -9.19 12.45 15.18
C LYS A 369 -9.74 13.47 14.18
N SER A 370 -11.03 13.79 14.28
CA SER A 370 -11.69 14.76 13.43
C SER A 370 -11.73 16.18 14.02
N VAL A 371 -11.24 16.35 15.25
CA VAL A 371 -11.29 17.60 15.99
C VAL A 371 -10.26 18.58 15.44
N GLU A 372 -10.74 19.75 15.03
CA GLU A 372 -9.94 20.92 14.67
C GLU A 372 -10.13 22.03 15.71
N PRO A 373 -9.06 22.79 16.07
CA PRO A 373 -7.72 22.75 15.49
C PRO A 373 -6.89 21.54 15.94
N VAL A 374 -6.04 21.03 15.04
CA VAL A 374 -5.20 19.83 15.25
C VAL A 374 -3.84 20.13 15.91
N ALA A 375 -3.55 21.40 16.16
CA ALA A 375 -2.27 21.87 16.69
C ALA A 375 -2.51 23.05 17.63
N ASP A 376 -1.51 23.34 18.48
CA ASP A 376 -1.51 24.55 19.28
C ASP A 376 -1.50 25.79 18.38
N ILE A 377 -2.26 26.80 18.76
CA ILE A 377 -2.38 28.04 17.99
C ILE A 377 -2.10 29.25 18.85
N GLU A 378 -1.35 30.18 18.26
CA GLU A 378 -1.03 31.49 18.82
C GLU A 378 -1.48 32.54 17.81
N LEU A 379 -2.45 33.38 18.19
CA LEU A 379 -3.12 34.30 17.26
C LEU A 379 -3.33 35.68 17.88
N LEU A 380 -3.60 36.67 17.03
CA LEU A 380 -3.97 38.02 17.43
C LEU A 380 -5.43 38.07 17.87
N ARG A 381 -5.82 39.14 18.59
CA ARG A 381 -7.20 39.33 19.05
C ARG A 381 -8.23 39.46 17.92
N ASP A 382 -7.82 40.01 16.78
CA ASP A 382 -8.72 40.24 15.65
C ASP A 382 -8.92 38.98 14.79
N ASP A 383 -8.25 37.88 15.13
CA ASP A 383 -8.44 36.59 14.47
C ASP A 383 -9.70 35.86 14.98
N ALA A 384 -10.03 34.81 14.24
CA ALA A 384 -11.00 33.81 14.64
C ALA A 384 -10.43 32.41 14.45
N VAL A 385 -10.92 31.46 15.24
CA VAL A 385 -10.53 30.04 15.18
C VAL A 385 -11.69 29.24 14.64
N GLN A 386 -11.43 28.53 13.54
CA GLN A 386 -12.37 27.57 12.98
C GLN A 386 -12.29 26.27 13.78
N ILE A 387 -13.46 25.77 14.19
CA ILE A 387 -13.61 24.56 15.00
C ILE A 387 -14.50 23.62 14.22
N SER A 388 -14.07 22.38 14.06
CA SER A 388 -14.82 21.33 13.37
C SER A 388 -14.58 20.00 14.06
N PHE A 389 -15.60 19.16 14.18
CA PHE A 389 -15.46 17.78 14.63
C PHE A 389 -16.65 16.93 14.18
N ARG A 390 -16.49 15.61 14.22
CA ARG A 390 -17.54 14.61 14.01
C ARG A 390 -17.94 14.00 15.36
N GLY A 391 -19.21 13.69 15.52
CA GLY A 391 -19.72 13.02 16.71
C GLY A 391 -21.08 12.40 16.48
N SER A 392 -21.73 11.98 17.57
CA SER A 392 -23.06 11.35 17.55
C SER A 392 -24.03 12.05 16.62
N LEU A 393 -24.72 11.26 15.80
CA LEU A 393 -25.69 11.71 14.82
C LEU A 393 -26.86 12.45 15.49
N GLY A 394 -27.22 13.59 14.92
CA GLY A 394 -28.45 14.33 15.20
C GLY A 394 -28.48 15.07 16.54
N GLN A 395 -27.36 15.28 17.22
CA GLN A 395 -27.35 15.91 18.56
C GLN A 395 -27.15 17.43 18.47
N ASP A 396 -27.30 18.15 19.58
CA ASP A 396 -26.89 19.55 19.66
C ASP A 396 -25.45 19.62 20.17
N ALA A 397 -24.65 20.58 19.69
CA ALA A 397 -23.28 20.75 20.17
C ALA A 397 -22.94 22.21 20.46
N TYR A 398 -22.09 22.39 21.46
CA TYR A 398 -21.63 23.69 21.93
C TYR A 398 -20.12 23.66 22.20
N VAL A 399 -19.45 24.76 21.91
CA VAL A 399 -18.05 24.98 22.27
C VAL A 399 -17.97 25.92 23.46
N TYR A 400 -17.21 25.51 24.47
CA TYR A 400 -16.83 26.31 25.63
C TYR A 400 -15.33 26.56 25.63
N LEU A 401 -14.92 27.58 26.38
CA LEU A 401 -13.51 27.83 26.72
C LEU A 401 -13.35 27.62 28.23
N THR A 402 -12.18 27.13 28.67
CA THR A 402 -11.86 26.88 30.10
C THR A 402 -12.10 28.07 31.04
N HIS A 403 -12.21 29.29 30.51
CA HIS A 403 -12.51 30.51 31.27
C HIS A 403 -13.63 31.36 30.64
N GLY A 404 -14.34 30.82 29.63
CA GLY A 404 -15.41 31.52 28.91
C GLY A 404 -16.76 31.32 29.57
N LYS A 405 -17.55 32.39 29.69
CA LYS A 405 -18.89 32.34 30.31
C LYS A 405 -20.02 31.96 29.34
N ASN A 406 -19.83 32.18 28.04
CA ASN A 406 -20.87 31.98 27.04
C ASN A 406 -20.44 30.91 26.02
N PRO A 407 -21.18 29.80 25.88
CA PRO A 407 -20.92 28.81 24.85
C PRO A 407 -21.27 29.31 23.45
N ILE A 408 -20.59 28.78 22.45
CA ILE A 408 -20.89 28.99 21.03
C ILE A 408 -21.64 27.75 20.54
N LYS A 409 -22.88 27.92 20.07
CA LYS A 409 -23.62 26.81 19.46
C LYS A 409 -22.99 26.44 18.12
N CYS A 410 -22.73 25.15 17.92
CA CYS A 410 -22.24 24.64 16.64
C CYS A 410 -23.36 24.60 15.60
N MET A 411 -23.02 24.90 14.35
CA MET A 411 -23.79 24.45 13.19
C MET A 411 -23.62 22.95 13.02
N ARG A 412 -24.68 22.27 12.60
CA ARG A 412 -24.73 20.81 12.45
C ARG A 412 -25.07 20.41 11.02
N GLU A 413 -24.36 19.42 10.51
CA GLU A 413 -24.60 18.76 9.23
C GLU A 413 -24.67 17.24 9.46
N ASP A 414 -25.83 16.64 9.22
CA ASP A 414 -26.09 15.22 9.48
C ASP A 414 -25.66 14.38 8.26
N ASN A 415 -24.84 13.35 8.50
CA ASN A 415 -24.42 12.34 7.52
C ASN A 415 -25.17 11.01 7.79
N GLU A 416 -24.79 9.92 7.12
CA GLU A 416 -25.48 8.64 7.24
C GLU A 416 -25.47 8.06 8.67
N ASP A 417 -24.34 8.17 9.37
CA ASP A 417 -24.08 7.56 10.67
C ASP A 417 -23.39 8.49 11.69
N TYR A 418 -23.14 9.76 11.34
CA TYR A 418 -22.56 10.77 12.24
C TYR A 418 -23.04 12.18 11.88
N SER A 419 -22.87 13.15 12.79
CA SER A 419 -23.02 14.57 12.48
C SER A 419 -21.68 15.28 12.49
N ARG A 420 -21.50 16.21 11.56
CA ARG A 420 -20.39 17.16 11.57
C ARG A 420 -20.85 18.45 12.26
N TYR A 421 -20.06 18.90 13.21
CA TYR A 421 -20.31 20.11 13.98
C TYR A 421 -19.25 21.15 13.65
N ARG A 422 -19.66 22.41 13.43
CA ARG A 422 -18.75 23.52 13.12
C ARG A 422 -19.10 24.77 13.92
N ALA A 423 -18.08 25.49 14.36
CA ALA A 423 -18.22 26.78 15.00
C ALA A 423 -17.04 27.69 14.66
N GLU A 424 -17.26 29.00 14.71
CA GLU A 424 -16.20 29.99 14.60
C GLU A 424 -16.08 30.72 15.94
N LEU A 425 -14.87 30.72 16.51
CA LEU A 425 -14.56 31.38 17.75
C LEU A 425 -13.83 32.71 17.48
N PRO A 426 -14.50 33.86 17.58
CA PRO A 426 -13.84 35.17 17.49
C PRO A 426 -13.02 35.45 18.76
N LEU A 427 -11.79 35.93 18.59
CA LEU A 427 -10.84 36.09 19.70
C LEU A 427 -10.89 37.47 20.37
N GLY A 428 -11.62 38.43 19.80
CA GLY A 428 -11.58 39.83 20.21
C GLY A 428 -11.97 40.13 21.66
N LYS A 429 -12.77 39.24 22.29
CA LYS A 429 -13.21 39.35 23.69
C LYS A 429 -12.33 38.58 24.69
N LEU A 430 -11.33 37.84 24.21
CA LEU A 430 -10.41 37.06 25.04
C LEU A 430 -9.24 37.93 25.53
N THR A 431 -8.64 37.54 26.65
CA THR A 431 -7.55 38.28 27.29
C THR A 431 -6.21 37.84 26.70
N PRO A 432 -5.39 38.76 26.17
CA PRO A 432 -4.01 38.48 25.75
C PRO A 432 -3.15 37.89 26.86
N GLY A 433 -2.14 37.11 26.47
CA GLY A 433 -1.21 36.42 27.35
C GLY A 433 -1.78 35.17 28.03
N LYS A 434 -3.09 34.93 27.93
CA LYS A 434 -3.73 33.71 28.46
C LYS A 434 -3.83 32.61 27.40
N SER A 435 -3.71 31.38 27.88
CA SER A 435 -4.03 30.18 27.12
C SER A 435 -5.44 29.69 27.47
N TYR A 436 -6.16 29.26 26.46
CA TYR A 436 -7.50 28.70 26.56
C TYR A 436 -7.51 27.30 25.98
N LYS A 437 -8.26 26.38 26.59
CA LYS A 437 -8.61 25.10 25.95
C LYS A 437 -10.06 25.12 25.50
N LEU A 438 -10.32 24.45 24.38
CA LEU A 438 -11.68 24.20 23.91
C LEU A 438 -12.28 23.03 24.67
N ILE A 439 -13.53 23.17 25.08
CA ILE A 439 -14.34 22.09 25.62
C ILE A 439 -15.52 21.93 24.68
N LEU A 440 -15.57 20.81 23.97
CA LEU A 440 -16.67 20.43 23.10
C LEU A 440 -17.72 19.74 23.95
N LYS A 441 -18.97 20.18 23.86
CA LYS A 441 -20.09 19.58 24.60
C LYS A 441 -21.16 19.14 23.63
N LEU A 442 -21.43 17.83 23.59
CA LEU A 442 -22.58 17.27 22.89
C LEU A 442 -23.73 17.10 23.89
N ILE A 443 -24.90 17.55 23.48
CA ILE A 443 -26.11 17.53 24.28
C ILE A 443 -27.16 16.73 23.52
N PRO A 444 -27.82 15.74 24.16
CA PRO A 444 -28.90 15.01 23.54
C PRO A 444 -30.04 15.96 23.10
N LEU A 445 -30.64 15.74 21.93
CA LEU A 445 -31.83 16.50 21.51
C LEU A 445 -33.00 16.29 22.48
N GLU A 446 -33.87 17.29 22.56
CA GLU A 446 -35.11 17.22 23.34
C GLU A 446 -35.97 16.02 22.89
N GLY A 447 -36.32 15.13 23.82
CA GLY A 447 -37.03 13.88 23.55
C GLY A 447 -36.14 12.62 23.43
N SER A 448 -34.80 12.75 23.54
CA SER A 448 -33.87 11.62 23.55
C SER A 448 -34.07 10.70 24.76
N THR A 449 -33.85 9.40 24.57
CA THR A 449 -33.94 8.37 25.63
C THR A 449 -32.83 8.49 26.67
N ASP A 450 -31.67 8.99 26.26
CA ASP A 450 -30.55 9.35 27.14
C ASP A 450 -30.46 10.87 27.26
N LYS A 451 -30.23 11.37 28.48
CA LYS A 451 -30.11 12.80 28.80
C LYS A 451 -28.69 13.20 29.20
N GLN A 452 -27.74 12.26 29.21
CA GLN A 452 -26.36 12.54 29.58
C GLN A 452 -25.64 13.29 28.46
N ALA A 453 -25.08 14.45 28.78
CA ALA A 453 -24.20 15.19 27.88
C ALA A 453 -22.79 14.61 27.90
N LEU A 454 -22.09 14.68 26.76
CA LEU A 454 -20.66 14.36 26.65
C LEU A 454 -19.86 15.64 26.60
N GLU A 455 -18.81 15.74 27.41
CA GLU A 455 -17.81 16.80 27.33
C GLU A 455 -16.46 16.22 26.93
N PHE A 456 -15.81 16.86 25.96
CA PHE A 456 -14.48 16.52 25.48
C PHE A 456 -13.59 17.77 25.52
N THR A 457 -12.50 17.69 26.28
CA THR A 457 -11.52 18.78 26.34
C THR A 457 -10.47 18.55 25.26
N VAL A 458 -10.40 19.47 24.31
CA VAL A 458 -9.36 19.47 23.28
C VAL A 458 -8.01 19.70 23.93
N GLN A 459 -7.02 18.89 23.58
CA GLN A 459 -5.70 18.96 24.19
C GLN A 459 -4.95 20.23 23.79
N ASN A 460 -5.08 20.60 22.52
CA ASN A 460 -4.44 21.77 21.95
C ASN A 460 -4.93 23.07 22.58
N ILE A 461 -4.00 24.01 22.72
CA ILE A 461 -4.27 25.31 23.34
C ILE A 461 -4.44 26.41 22.30
N ILE A 462 -5.25 27.41 22.67
CA ILE A 462 -5.39 28.67 21.97
C ILE A 462 -4.76 29.75 22.84
N LYS A 463 -3.65 30.33 22.40
CA LYS A 463 -2.98 31.43 23.08
C LYS A 463 -3.23 32.73 22.33
N ILE A 464 -3.73 33.72 23.06
CA ILE A 464 -3.97 35.05 22.50
C ILE A 464 -2.75 35.91 22.78
N ARG A 465 -2.22 36.56 21.74
CA ARG A 465 -1.03 37.39 21.80
C ARG A 465 -1.32 38.77 21.22
N GLU A 466 -0.49 39.73 21.61
CA GLU A 466 -0.42 41.03 20.96
C GLU A 466 0.62 41.00 19.83
N LEU A 467 0.52 41.94 18.89
CA LEU A 467 1.45 42.00 17.75
C LEU A 467 2.92 42.14 18.18
N VAL A 468 3.17 42.82 19.31
CA VAL A 468 4.50 42.99 19.89
C VAL A 468 5.11 41.69 20.40
N ASP A 469 4.28 40.71 20.78
CA ASP A 469 4.75 39.42 21.32
C ASP A 469 5.27 38.47 20.24
N PHE A 470 4.93 38.74 18.97
CA PHE A 470 5.35 37.93 17.84
C PHE A 470 6.72 38.37 17.34
N PRO A 471 7.69 37.47 17.17
CA PRO A 471 9.03 37.84 16.76
C PRO A 471 9.08 38.26 15.29
N HIS A 472 10.15 38.96 14.92
CA HIS A 472 10.62 38.94 13.54
C HIS A 472 11.33 37.63 13.27
N VAL A 473 11.31 37.17 12.03
CA VAL A 473 12.00 35.94 11.61
C VAL A 473 12.85 36.21 10.38
N ARG A 474 13.99 35.53 10.26
CA ARG A 474 14.86 35.54 9.08
C ARG A 474 14.89 34.17 8.45
N VAL A 475 14.70 34.08 7.14
CA VAL A 475 14.89 32.84 6.38
C VAL A 475 16.36 32.41 6.49
N ARG A 476 16.61 31.14 6.80
CA ARG A 476 17.97 30.60 6.97
C ARG A 476 18.34 29.50 5.97
N ASN A 477 17.36 28.82 5.39
CA ASN A 477 17.60 27.76 4.40
C ASN A 477 17.34 28.29 2.98
N GLU A 478 17.97 27.67 1.99
CA GLU A 478 17.62 27.88 0.59
C GLU A 478 16.27 27.21 0.28
N ASN A 479 15.50 27.81 -0.62
CA ASN A 479 14.21 27.29 -1.08
C ASN A 479 13.15 27.10 0.01
N SER A 480 13.20 27.90 1.07
CA SER A 480 12.22 27.83 2.16
C SER A 480 10.82 28.17 1.66
N ARG A 481 9.86 27.31 1.94
CA ARG A 481 8.51 27.40 1.34
C ARG A 481 7.65 28.40 2.09
N LEU A 482 7.22 29.44 1.40
CA LEU A 482 6.14 30.31 1.82
C LEU A 482 4.83 29.81 1.22
N THR A 483 3.84 29.44 2.03
CA THR A 483 2.54 28.93 1.53
C THR A 483 1.39 29.89 1.79
N TYR A 484 0.33 29.79 0.98
CA TYR A 484 -0.91 30.57 1.17
C TYR A 484 -1.65 30.17 2.45
N ASN A 485 -1.67 28.87 2.72
CA ASN A 485 -2.29 28.25 3.87
C ASN A 485 -1.60 26.92 4.19
N LEU A 486 -1.94 26.33 5.34
CA LEU A 486 -1.41 25.06 5.81
C LEU A 486 -2.24 23.85 5.34
N GLY A 487 -3.01 23.98 4.25
CA GLY A 487 -4.10 23.08 3.87
C GLY A 487 -3.79 21.58 3.97
N GLY A 488 -4.85 20.77 4.08
CA GLY A 488 -4.76 19.31 4.23
C GLY A 488 -4.41 18.41 3.01
N PRO A 489 -4.09 18.89 1.78
CA PRO A 489 -3.63 17.99 0.72
C PRO A 489 -2.34 17.25 1.07
N ARG A 490 -2.19 16.01 0.57
CA ARG A 490 -1.03 15.13 0.80
C ARG A 490 0.33 15.79 0.50
N LEU A 491 0.38 16.73 -0.43
CA LEU A 491 1.61 17.41 -0.87
C LEU A 491 1.81 18.79 -0.22
N GLY A 492 1.05 19.08 0.85
CA GLY A 492 1.07 20.37 1.55
C GLY A 492 0.19 21.44 0.89
N GLY A 493 0.07 22.58 1.58
CA GLY A 493 -0.68 23.72 1.09
C GLY A 493 -0.08 24.36 -0.18
N PRO A 494 -0.86 25.13 -0.95
CA PRO A 494 -0.37 25.82 -2.14
C PRO A 494 0.79 26.76 -1.80
N ILE A 495 1.90 26.63 -2.54
CA ILE A 495 3.11 27.45 -2.37
C ILE A 495 2.91 28.81 -3.04
N ARG A 496 3.31 29.88 -2.36
CA ARG A 496 3.41 31.25 -2.89
C ARG A 496 4.75 31.46 -3.59
N SER A 497 5.82 31.15 -2.87
CA SER A 497 7.20 31.30 -3.33
C SER A 497 8.11 30.39 -2.52
N GLU A 498 9.25 30.06 -3.10
CA GLU A 498 10.41 29.56 -2.38
C GLU A 498 11.33 30.78 -2.11
N LEU A 499 11.73 30.98 -0.86
CA LEU A 499 12.51 32.14 -0.41
C LEU A 499 13.97 31.75 -0.17
N GLU A 500 14.87 32.70 -0.46
CA GLU A 500 16.30 32.57 -0.20
C GLU A 500 16.68 33.07 1.21
N PRO A 501 17.84 32.63 1.76
CA PRO A 501 18.32 33.08 3.05
C PRO A 501 18.43 34.59 3.16
N GLY A 502 18.16 35.11 4.36
CA GLY A 502 18.28 36.54 4.69
C GLY A 502 16.98 37.32 4.64
N VAL A 503 15.92 36.81 4.00
CA VAL A 503 14.60 37.48 3.96
C VAL A 503 14.04 37.65 5.36
N ILE A 504 13.71 38.89 5.75
CA ILE A 504 13.18 39.22 7.07
C ILE A 504 11.66 39.43 6.99
N MET A 505 10.91 38.80 7.89
CA MET A 505 9.45 38.87 7.96
C MET A 505 8.96 39.13 9.38
N LYS A 506 7.82 39.82 9.50
CA LYS A 506 7.11 39.96 10.78
C LYS A 506 6.09 38.83 10.92
N THR A 507 6.20 38.07 12.01
CA THR A 507 5.18 37.07 12.34
C THR A 507 3.98 37.73 13.01
N THR A 508 2.81 37.11 12.84
CA THR A 508 1.50 37.58 13.34
C THR A 508 0.67 36.43 13.90
N GLY A 509 1.22 35.23 13.94
CA GLY A 509 0.55 34.03 14.40
C GLY A 509 1.47 32.83 14.32
N LYS A 510 1.11 31.76 15.02
CA LYS A 510 1.77 30.45 14.94
C LYS A 510 0.71 29.36 15.00
N ILE A 511 0.78 28.37 14.11
CA ILE A 511 -0.09 27.19 14.10
C ILE A 511 0.82 25.96 14.05
N GLY A 512 0.85 25.21 15.15
CA GLY A 512 1.84 24.16 15.35
C GLY A 512 3.25 24.71 15.17
N GLU A 513 3.96 24.17 14.18
CA GLU A 513 5.35 24.55 13.86
C GLU A 513 5.45 25.63 12.78
N ASN A 514 4.34 26.19 12.33
CA ASN A 514 4.32 27.16 11.22
C ASN A 514 4.01 28.57 11.72
N TYR A 515 4.85 29.52 11.35
CA TYR A 515 4.60 30.94 11.59
C TYR A 515 3.70 31.52 10.50
N ARG A 516 2.65 32.24 10.89
CA ARG A 516 1.92 33.14 9.99
C ARG A 516 2.71 34.43 9.87
N VAL A 517 3.21 34.73 8.67
CA VAL A 517 3.97 35.94 8.35
C VAL A 517 3.08 36.95 7.64
N ARG A 518 3.22 38.22 8.02
CA ARG A 518 2.54 39.33 7.36
C ARG A 518 3.39 39.80 6.18
N LEU A 519 2.80 39.82 4.99
CA LEU A 519 3.44 40.28 3.76
C LEU A 519 3.01 41.72 3.43
N SER A 520 1.72 42.04 3.60
CA SER A 520 1.18 43.39 3.41
C SER A 520 0.10 43.73 4.44
N SER A 521 -0.70 44.78 4.23
CA SER A 521 -1.88 45.05 5.06
C SER A 521 -3.03 44.07 4.84
N ILE A 522 -3.02 43.33 3.74
CA ILE A 522 -4.11 42.42 3.35
C ILE A 522 -3.61 41.01 2.99
N GLU A 523 -2.29 40.80 2.90
CA GLU A 523 -1.70 39.51 2.53
C GLU A 523 -0.85 38.94 3.66
N SER A 524 -0.95 37.62 3.81
CA SER A 524 -0.13 36.81 4.70
C SER A 524 0.29 35.52 3.99
N GLY A 525 1.20 34.80 4.64
CA GLY A 525 1.59 33.45 4.27
C GLY A 525 2.06 32.67 5.49
N PHE A 526 2.45 31.41 5.28
CA PHE A 526 2.99 30.56 6.32
C PHE A 526 4.38 30.05 5.96
N ILE A 527 5.26 29.99 6.96
CA ILE A 527 6.61 29.44 6.83
C ILE A 527 6.91 28.53 8.02
N HIS A 528 7.60 27.41 7.77
CA HIS A 528 7.94 26.44 8.80
C HIS A 528 9.00 27.02 9.76
N GLN A 529 8.94 26.69 11.04
CA GLN A 529 9.91 27.20 12.02
C GLN A 529 11.34 26.73 11.74
N ASP A 530 11.53 25.57 11.11
CA ASP A 530 12.86 25.06 10.76
C ASP A 530 13.50 25.80 9.59
N ASP A 531 12.72 26.59 8.84
CA ASP A 531 13.18 27.41 7.73
C ASP A 531 13.63 28.81 8.16
N VAL A 532 13.42 29.15 9.43
CA VAL A 532 13.69 30.49 9.94
C VAL A 532 14.45 30.48 11.27
N GLU A 533 15.12 31.59 11.54
CA GLU A 533 15.60 31.93 12.87
C GLU A 533 14.81 33.12 13.42
N MET A 534 14.59 33.14 14.74
CA MET A 534 13.95 34.28 15.41
C MET A 534 14.94 35.44 15.58
N LEU A 535 14.44 36.65 15.39
CA LEU A 535 15.20 37.88 15.59
C LEU A 535 14.66 38.67 16.79
N PRO A 536 15.45 39.60 17.36
CA PRO A 536 14.99 40.52 18.41
C PRO A 536 13.72 41.30 18.00
N ALA A 537 12.89 41.64 18.98
CA ALA A 537 11.61 42.32 18.74
C ALA A 537 11.79 43.69 18.07
N GLU A 538 12.91 44.36 18.34
CA GLU A 538 13.31 45.67 17.85
C GLU A 538 13.86 45.65 16.41
N THR A 539 13.96 44.47 15.79
CA THR A 539 14.43 44.34 14.41
C THR A 539 13.54 45.18 13.49
N LEU A 540 14.16 46.06 12.72
CA LEU A 540 13.46 46.83 11.69
C LEU A 540 13.26 45.96 10.46
N LEU A 541 12.04 46.00 9.91
CA LEU A 541 11.78 45.42 8.60
C LEU A 541 12.44 46.28 7.52
N PRO A 542 13.13 45.66 6.54
CA PRO A 542 13.58 46.35 5.34
C PRO A 542 12.44 47.10 4.65
N SER A 543 12.71 48.35 4.28
CA SER A 543 11.78 49.20 3.53
C SER A 543 12.56 50.20 2.69
N TYR A 544 12.32 50.20 1.38
CA TYR A 544 13.03 51.05 0.44
C TYR A 544 12.20 51.35 -0.79
N TYR A 545 12.66 52.36 -1.54
CA TYR A 545 12.06 52.78 -2.80
C TYR A 545 12.84 52.22 -3.99
N ILE A 546 12.13 51.72 -5.00
CA ILE A 546 12.74 51.42 -6.31
C ILE A 546 12.51 52.61 -7.23
N THR A 547 13.59 53.22 -7.71
CA THR A 547 13.55 54.40 -8.60
C THR A 547 13.70 54.06 -10.07
N SER A 548 14.50 53.04 -10.37
CA SER A 548 14.77 52.65 -11.76
C SER A 548 15.03 51.16 -11.91
N MET A 549 14.74 50.65 -13.10
CA MET A 549 15.04 49.29 -13.52
C MET A 549 15.60 49.30 -14.94
N SER A 550 16.32 48.25 -15.31
CA SER A 550 16.81 48.07 -16.68
C SER A 550 16.58 46.64 -17.15
N CYS A 551 16.28 46.51 -18.44
CA CYS A 551 16.17 45.25 -19.13
C CYS A 551 17.04 45.25 -20.39
N ALA A 552 17.91 44.26 -20.49
CA ALA A 552 18.86 44.13 -21.59
C ALA A 552 19.00 42.66 -22.03
N PRO A 553 19.31 42.40 -23.30
CA PRO A 553 19.64 41.05 -23.74
C PRO A 553 21.01 40.62 -23.18
N SER A 554 21.14 39.35 -22.83
CA SER A 554 22.41 38.64 -22.65
C SER A 554 22.64 37.63 -23.80
N SER A 555 23.65 36.77 -23.66
CA SER A 555 23.90 35.68 -24.61
C SER A 555 22.76 34.66 -24.67
N ASP A 556 22.10 34.41 -23.54
CA ASP A 556 21.20 33.27 -23.29
C ASP A 556 19.81 33.66 -22.75
N ALA A 557 19.57 34.93 -22.41
CA ALA A 557 18.30 35.40 -21.87
C ALA A 557 18.06 36.89 -22.15
N ASP A 558 16.83 37.35 -21.94
CA ASP A 558 16.60 38.75 -21.54
C ASP A 558 16.73 38.86 -20.03
N VAL A 559 17.47 39.89 -19.58
CA VAL A 559 17.81 40.09 -18.18
C VAL A 559 17.16 41.37 -17.68
N LEU A 560 16.16 41.23 -16.81
CA LEU A 560 15.60 42.31 -16.02
C LEU A 560 16.37 42.41 -14.71
N SER A 561 16.81 43.62 -14.40
CA SER A 561 17.63 43.91 -13.26
C SER A 561 16.94 44.91 -12.32
N ILE A 562 16.53 44.43 -11.15
CA ILE A 562 15.69 45.14 -10.18
C ILE A 562 16.54 45.50 -8.97
N PRO A 563 16.58 46.77 -8.51
CA PRO A 563 17.24 47.13 -7.27
C PRO A 563 16.68 46.35 -6.07
N TYR A 564 17.58 45.77 -5.27
CA TYR A 564 17.24 44.93 -4.13
C TYR A 564 18.29 45.13 -3.01
N PRO A 565 18.39 46.36 -2.44
CA PRO A 565 19.43 46.72 -1.49
C PRO A 565 19.35 45.95 -0.16
N GLU A 566 18.15 45.51 0.21
CA GLU A 566 17.87 44.75 1.42
C GLU A 566 16.88 43.61 1.11
N PRO A 567 16.99 42.46 1.80
CA PRO A 567 16.19 41.27 1.50
C PRO A 567 14.77 41.39 2.07
N VAL A 568 13.79 41.44 1.18
CA VAL A 568 12.36 41.47 1.50
C VAL A 568 11.65 40.21 0.99
N PRO A 569 10.45 39.87 1.49
CA PRO A 569 9.69 38.77 0.90
C PRO A 569 9.30 39.11 -0.54
N TYR A 570 9.31 38.09 -1.41
CA TYR A 570 8.92 38.23 -2.80
C TYR A 570 8.11 37.03 -3.28
N GLU A 571 7.43 37.21 -4.41
CA GLU A 571 6.66 36.18 -5.10
C GLU A 571 6.86 36.32 -6.61
N VAL A 572 6.96 35.19 -7.32
CA VAL A 572 6.99 35.15 -8.79
C VAL A 572 5.80 34.34 -9.27
N PHE A 573 4.91 35.01 -10.01
CA PHE A 573 3.69 34.43 -10.50
C PHE A 573 3.64 34.47 -12.03
N PRO A 574 3.69 33.32 -12.73
CA PRO A 574 3.41 33.25 -14.15
C PRO A 574 1.90 33.42 -14.36
N ASP A 575 1.51 34.37 -15.20
CA ASP A 575 0.09 34.64 -15.43
C ASP A 575 -0.60 33.46 -16.18
N PRO A 576 -1.86 33.12 -15.87
CA PRO A 576 -2.54 31.97 -16.48
C PRO A 576 -2.65 32.01 -18.02
N ASP A 577 -2.70 33.21 -18.61
CA ASP A 577 -2.73 33.40 -20.07
C ASP A 577 -1.33 33.28 -20.69
N GLN A 578 -0.29 33.07 -19.89
CA GLN A 578 1.12 32.91 -20.30
C GLN A 578 1.66 34.14 -21.06
N LYS A 579 1.11 35.32 -20.80
CA LYS A 579 1.55 36.58 -21.43
C LYS A 579 2.52 37.37 -20.57
N ARG A 580 2.55 37.08 -19.26
CA ARG A 580 3.27 37.87 -18.26
C ARG A 580 3.89 36.98 -17.20
N ILE A 581 5.00 37.47 -16.65
CA ILE A 581 5.54 37.03 -15.37
C ILE A 581 5.43 38.23 -14.41
N VAL A 582 4.86 38.02 -13.23
CA VAL A 582 4.67 39.07 -12.23
C VAL A 582 5.61 38.81 -11.07
N VAL A 583 6.50 39.76 -10.79
CA VAL A 583 7.37 39.75 -9.61
C VAL A 583 6.78 40.71 -8.58
N THR A 584 6.39 40.20 -7.42
CA THR A 584 5.85 41.00 -6.32
C THR A 584 6.91 41.12 -5.23
N LEU A 585 7.20 42.35 -4.79
CA LEU A 585 8.04 42.64 -3.64
C LEU A 585 7.19 43.22 -2.51
N PHE A 586 7.32 42.64 -1.32
CA PHE A 586 6.62 43.06 -0.11
C PHE A 586 7.53 43.99 0.72
N GLY A 587 6.99 45.02 1.37
CA GLY A 587 7.79 46.04 2.06
C GLY A 587 8.44 47.09 1.15
N VAL A 588 8.16 47.07 -0.16
CA VAL A 588 8.79 47.97 -1.15
C VAL A 588 7.81 49.02 -1.66
N GLN A 589 8.32 50.23 -1.83
CA GLN A 589 7.60 51.37 -2.39
C GLN A 589 8.15 51.76 -3.76
N THR A 590 7.27 52.29 -4.61
CA THR A 590 7.65 52.79 -5.92
C THR A 590 8.04 54.27 -5.84
N SER A 591 9.22 54.56 -6.40
CA SER A 591 9.56 55.87 -6.99
C SER A 591 9.97 55.65 -8.44
N SER A 592 9.42 54.59 -9.07
CA SER A 592 9.88 54.05 -10.34
C SER A 592 9.47 54.95 -11.50
N THR A 593 10.30 55.94 -11.77
CA THR A 593 10.09 56.95 -12.83
C THR A 593 10.88 56.63 -14.10
N TRP A 594 11.79 55.64 -14.04
CA TRP A 594 12.68 55.31 -15.14
C TRP A 594 12.85 53.79 -15.33
N ILE A 595 12.37 53.25 -16.43
CA ILE A 595 12.61 51.85 -16.81
C ILE A 595 13.29 51.85 -18.17
N THR A 596 14.49 51.29 -18.26
CA THR A 596 15.24 51.23 -19.52
C THR A 596 15.00 49.91 -20.23
N HIS A 597 14.62 49.99 -21.50
CA HIS A 597 14.39 48.85 -22.38
C HIS A 597 15.43 48.86 -23.51
N MET A 598 16.52 48.11 -23.37
CA MET A 598 17.60 48.12 -24.37
C MET A 598 17.15 47.47 -25.69
N ALA A 599 17.75 47.83 -26.83
CA ALA A 599 17.46 47.14 -28.09
C ALA A 599 17.95 45.67 -28.06
N GLY A 600 17.37 44.81 -28.90
CA GLY A 600 17.82 43.41 -29.08
C GLY A 600 17.18 42.35 -28.18
N ARG A 601 16.27 42.74 -27.27
CA ARG A 601 15.50 41.79 -26.44
C ARG A 601 14.62 40.87 -27.27
N ARG A 602 14.59 39.57 -26.94
CA ARG A 602 13.82 38.55 -27.71
C ARG A 602 12.57 38.04 -27.01
N MET A 603 12.53 38.08 -25.68
CA MET A 603 11.47 37.52 -24.84
C MET A 603 10.64 38.59 -24.13
N ILE A 604 11.28 39.58 -23.52
CA ILE A 604 10.61 40.64 -22.75
C ILE A 604 10.24 41.79 -23.68
N ASP A 605 8.94 42.06 -23.77
CA ASP A 605 8.40 43.16 -24.57
C ASP A 605 8.46 44.48 -23.78
N LEU A 606 7.67 44.53 -22.71
CA LEU A 606 7.42 45.71 -21.92
C LEU A 606 7.42 45.33 -20.44
N ILE A 607 7.99 46.19 -19.60
CA ILE A 607 7.85 46.03 -18.16
C ILE A 607 7.16 47.26 -17.60
N THR A 608 6.09 46.99 -16.87
CA THR A 608 5.25 47.97 -16.18
C THR A 608 5.25 47.62 -14.69
N TRP A 609 4.64 48.48 -13.88
CA TRP A 609 4.53 48.22 -12.46
C TRP A 609 3.23 48.80 -11.89
N GLU A 610 2.85 48.31 -10.72
CA GLU A 610 1.76 48.85 -9.92
C GLU A 610 2.11 48.82 -8.42
N GLN A 611 1.59 49.78 -7.67
CA GLN A 611 1.66 49.82 -6.20
C GLN A 611 0.28 49.46 -5.67
N THR A 612 0.04 48.18 -5.37
CA THR A 612 -1.31 47.68 -5.02
C THR A 612 -1.70 47.97 -3.58
N THR A 613 -0.70 48.05 -2.70
CA THR A 613 -0.84 48.53 -1.32
C THR A 613 0.35 49.44 -1.01
N PRO A 614 0.32 50.23 0.08
CA PRO A 614 1.46 51.07 0.48
C PRO A 614 2.80 50.34 0.66
N CYS A 615 2.80 49.01 0.75
CA CYS A 615 3.99 48.18 0.90
C CYS A 615 4.04 46.99 -0.08
N THR A 616 3.24 46.98 -1.16
CA THR A 616 3.27 45.91 -2.16
C THR A 616 3.58 46.51 -3.53
N TYR A 617 4.78 46.25 -4.04
CA TYR A 617 5.23 46.70 -5.35
C TYR A 617 5.24 45.51 -6.32
N ARG A 618 4.44 45.59 -7.38
CA ARG A 618 4.36 44.54 -8.41
C ARG A 618 5.00 45.02 -9.70
N ILE A 619 5.91 44.22 -10.22
CA ILE A 619 6.59 44.41 -11.49
C ILE A 619 5.98 43.41 -12.47
N ILE A 620 5.38 43.93 -13.53
CA ILE A 620 4.70 43.15 -14.56
C ILE A 620 5.62 43.06 -15.77
N VAL A 621 6.12 41.86 -16.05
CA VAL A 621 7.02 41.56 -17.17
C VAL A 621 6.18 40.98 -18.30
N ASN A 622 5.80 41.82 -19.28
CA ASN A 622 5.03 41.41 -20.45
C ASN A 622 5.96 40.73 -21.46
N LEU A 623 5.55 39.56 -21.93
CA LEU A 623 6.31 38.72 -22.83
C LEU A 623 5.88 38.96 -24.29
N LYS A 624 6.84 38.86 -25.21
CA LYS A 624 6.59 38.88 -26.66
C LYS A 624 5.92 37.60 -27.15
N THR A 625 6.17 36.50 -26.46
CA THR A 625 5.62 35.18 -26.74
C THR A 625 5.37 34.42 -25.45
N LYS A 626 4.43 33.47 -25.49
CA LYS A 626 4.23 32.46 -24.44
C LYS A 626 5.29 31.34 -24.50
N ASP A 627 5.99 31.22 -25.63
CA ASP A 627 6.94 30.15 -25.93
C ASP A 627 8.31 30.45 -25.32
N ILE A 628 8.38 30.48 -23.99
CA ILE A 628 9.63 30.70 -23.24
C ILE A 628 10.29 29.37 -22.87
N TRP A 629 11.62 29.40 -22.67
CA TRP A 629 12.39 28.22 -22.29
C TRP A 629 12.73 28.14 -20.80
N GLY A 630 12.17 29.05 -20.00
CA GLY A 630 12.39 29.13 -18.58
C GLY A 630 12.59 30.57 -18.11
N TYR A 631 12.36 30.78 -16.83
CA TYR A 631 12.77 31.99 -16.14
C TYR A 631 13.47 31.64 -14.84
N ASP A 632 14.30 32.56 -14.38
CA ASP A 632 15.09 32.37 -13.16
C ASP A 632 15.18 33.70 -12.44
N LEU A 633 14.83 33.72 -11.15
CA LEU A 633 14.90 34.91 -10.31
C LEU A 633 15.97 34.65 -9.24
N ARG A 634 17.08 35.39 -9.30
CA ARG A 634 18.18 35.24 -8.33
C ARG A 634 18.59 36.56 -7.72
N ILE A 635 19.08 36.47 -6.48
CA ILE A 635 19.74 37.59 -5.83
C ILE A 635 21.19 37.64 -6.35
N ASP A 636 21.58 38.80 -6.89
CA ASP A 636 22.93 39.12 -7.34
C ASP A 636 23.39 40.43 -6.67
N GLY A 637 24.11 40.28 -5.56
CA GLY A 637 24.50 41.39 -4.70
C GLY A 637 23.29 42.17 -4.18
N LYS A 638 23.18 43.45 -4.56
CA LYS A 638 22.06 44.34 -4.20
C LYS A 638 20.99 44.42 -5.27
N ARG A 639 20.84 43.36 -6.07
CA ARG A 639 19.92 43.31 -7.20
C ARG A 639 19.18 41.98 -7.18
N LEU A 640 17.93 42.04 -7.60
CA LEU A 640 17.14 40.87 -7.93
C LEU A 640 17.11 40.80 -9.46
N VAL A 641 17.64 39.71 -10.01
CA VAL A 641 17.85 39.52 -11.44
C VAL A 641 16.89 38.46 -11.93
N LEU A 642 15.93 38.89 -12.77
CA LEU A 642 15.05 37.98 -13.49
C LEU A 642 15.63 37.75 -14.89
N LYS A 643 15.98 36.49 -15.18
CA LYS A 643 16.33 36.04 -16.53
C LYS A 643 15.13 35.37 -17.16
N VAL A 644 14.79 35.73 -18.40
CA VAL A 644 13.83 35.00 -19.24
C VAL A 644 14.61 34.39 -20.40
N LYS A 645 14.79 33.06 -20.37
CA LYS A 645 15.72 32.33 -21.21
C LYS A 645 15.28 32.29 -22.67
N TYR A 646 16.26 32.35 -23.57
CA TYR A 646 16.05 32.06 -24.97
C TYR A 646 15.91 30.55 -25.20
N PRO A 647 15.24 30.13 -26.29
CA PRO A 647 15.17 28.73 -26.65
C PRO A 647 16.58 28.26 -27.03
N PRO A 648 16.96 27.01 -26.71
CA PRO A 648 18.17 26.42 -27.22
C PRO A 648 18.10 26.32 -28.74
N VAL A 649 19.26 26.20 -29.38
CA VAL A 649 19.35 26.01 -30.82
C VAL A 649 19.28 24.50 -31.11
N TYR A 650 18.28 24.10 -31.88
CA TYR A 650 18.10 22.73 -32.38
C TYR A 650 17.54 22.79 -33.81
N ASP A 651 17.69 21.70 -34.57
CA ASP A 651 17.19 21.60 -35.94
C ASP A 651 16.52 20.25 -36.13
N LEU A 652 15.19 20.26 -36.20
CA LEU A 652 14.38 19.05 -36.35
C LEU A 652 14.47 18.42 -37.74
N SER A 653 15.07 19.10 -38.73
CA SER A 653 15.34 18.53 -40.06
C SER A 653 16.61 17.68 -40.10
N ASN A 654 17.44 17.74 -39.06
CA ASN A 654 18.66 16.95 -38.92
C ASN A 654 18.32 15.47 -38.66
N GLU A 655 19.17 14.55 -39.14
CA GLU A 655 19.09 13.12 -38.82
C GLU A 655 19.06 12.87 -37.31
N LYS A 656 19.77 13.71 -36.55
CA LYS A 656 19.76 13.75 -35.08
C LYS A 656 19.06 15.02 -34.58
N PRO A 657 17.72 15.03 -34.52
CA PRO A 657 16.92 16.24 -34.29
C PRO A 657 17.08 16.85 -32.89
N LEU A 658 17.63 16.10 -31.92
CA LEU A 658 17.89 16.61 -30.58
C LEU A 658 19.32 17.13 -30.38
N THR A 659 20.12 17.21 -31.46
CA THR A 659 21.48 17.78 -31.39
C THR A 659 21.42 19.21 -30.85
N GLY A 660 22.21 19.50 -29.81
CA GLY A 660 22.25 20.81 -29.14
C GLY A 660 21.33 20.92 -27.94
N LEU A 661 20.49 19.92 -27.66
CA LEU A 661 19.66 19.85 -26.46
C LEU A 661 20.31 19.03 -25.34
N LYS A 662 20.24 19.56 -24.13
CA LYS A 662 20.53 18.85 -22.88
C LYS A 662 19.22 18.52 -22.17
N ILE A 663 18.94 17.24 -21.92
CA ILE A 663 17.66 16.78 -21.38
C ILE A 663 17.91 16.07 -20.06
N ALA A 664 17.28 16.54 -18.99
CA ALA A 664 17.25 15.84 -17.72
C ALA A 664 16.09 14.84 -17.72
N ILE A 665 16.37 13.60 -17.29
CA ILE A 665 15.37 12.56 -17.10
C ILE A 665 15.49 12.09 -15.66
N GLU A 666 14.39 12.24 -14.92
CA GLU A 666 14.31 11.86 -13.52
C GLU A 666 13.46 10.60 -13.36
N ALA A 667 14.01 9.59 -12.68
CA ALA A 667 13.31 8.37 -12.34
C ALA A 667 12.78 8.48 -10.91
N GLY A 668 11.45 8.53 -10.76
CA GLY A 668 10.77 8.64 -9.48
C GLY A 668 11.26 7.61 -8.45
N HIS A 669 11.25 8.02 -7.17
CA HIS A 669 11.69 7.22 -6.02
C HIS A 669 13.15 6.74 -6.10
N GLY A 670 13.48 5.55 -5.56
CA GLY A 670 14.82 4.95 -5.51
C GLY A 670 15.25 4.55 -4.09
N GLY A 671 16.08 3.51 -3.97
CA GLY A 671 16.61 3.01 -2.70
C GLY A 671 15.50 2.45 -1.80
N SER A 672 15.42 2.97 -0.59
CA SER A 672 14.35 2.69 0.38
C SER A 672 12.98 3.23 -0.05
N GLY A 673 12.96 4.24 -0.92
CA GLY A 673 11.75 4.73 -1.59
C GLY A 673 11.29 3.74 -2.66
N ILE A 674 10.46 2.77 -2.30
CA ILE A 674 9.95 1.75 -3.24
C ILE A 674 8.87 2.29 -4.21
N GLY A 675 8.24 3.42 -3.86
CA GLY A 675 7.08 3.95 -4.57
C GLY A 675 5.81 3.10 -4.34
N ALA A 676 4.86 3.15 -5.28
CA ALA A 676 3.74 2.24 -5.28
C ALA A 676 4.20 0.78 -5.49
N VAL A 677 3.52 -0.17 -4.86
CA VAL A 677 3.72 -1.60 -5.13
C VAL A 677 2.50 -2.11 -5.87
N GLY A 678 2.73 -2.66 -7.07
CA GLY A 678 1.69 -3.22 -7.91
C GLY A 678 1.04 -4.45 -7.29
N LEU A 679 -0.10 -4.87 -7.86
CA LEU A 679 -0.89 -6.01 -7.35
C LEU A 679 -0.05 -7.31 -7.32
N SER A 680 0.82 -7.50 -8.31
CA SER A 680 1.74 -8.63 -8.40
C SER A 680 2.95 -8.54 -7.46
N GLY A 681 3.22 -7.35 -6.90
CA GLY A 681 4.40 -7.06 -6.07
C GLY A 681 5.49 -6.24 -6.78
N LEU A 682 5.28 -5.85 -8.04
CA LEU A 682 6.21 -5.03 -8.81
C LEU A 682 6.36 -3.63 -8.17
N PRO A 683 7.57 -3.19 -7.77
CA PRO A 683 7.75 -1.86 -7.19
C PRO A 683 7.91 -0.79 -8.28
N GLU A 684 7.30 0.37 -8.06
CA GLU A 684 7.29 1.50 -8.99
C GLU A 684 8.70 1.99 -9.33
N LYS A 685 9.61 2.00 -8.34
CA LYS A 685 11.00 2.46 -8.53
C LYS A 685 11.75 1.73 -9.65
N GLU A 686 11.44 0.46 -9.89
CA GLU A 686 12.08 -0.39 -10.89
C GLU A 686 11.62 -0.03 -12.30
N ILE A 687 10.30 0.08 -12.50
CA ILE A 687 9.75 0.45 -13.82
C ILE A 687 10.06 1.90 -14.17
N ASN A 688 10.10 2.82 -13.18
CA ASN A 688 10.50 4.20 -13.40
C ASN A 688 11.96 4.28 -13.87
N LEU A 689 12.85 3.50 -13.24
CA LEU A 689 14.26 3.45 -13.61
C LEU A 689 14.43 2.88 -15.02
N ASP A 690 13.81 1.73 -15.33
CA ASP A 690 13.90 1.10 -16.65
C ASP A 690 13.36 2.03 -17.76
N LEU A 691 12.18 2.64 -17.59
CA LEU A 691 11.64 3.54 -18.59
C LEU A 691 12.53 4.79 -18.77
N SER A 692 13.06 5.35 -17.68
CA SER A 692 13.96 6.51 -17.75
C SER A 692 15.20 6.23 -18.59
N PHE A 693 15.79 5.03 -18.45
CA PHE A 693 16.95 4.63 -19.23
C PHE A 693 16.61 4.43 -20.70
N ARG A 694 15.47 3.80 -21.01
CA ARG A 694 14.99 3.64 -22.40
C ARG A 694 14.80 4.97 -23.10
N LEU A 695 14.14 5.92 -22.42
CA LEU A 695 13.95 7.27 -22.93
C LEU A 695 15.30 7.98 -23.09
N GLY A 696 16.20 7.84 -22.12
CA GLY A 696 17.53 8.43 -22.17
C GLY A 696 18.39 7.89 -23.31
N GLU A 697 18.41 6.58 -23.53
CA GLU A 697 19.11 5.97 -24.67
C GLU A 697 18.53 6.43 -26.01
N LEU A 698 17.21 6.49 -26.12
CA LEU A 698 16.53 7.00 -27.31
C LEU A 698 16.92 8.45 -27.57
N CYS A 699 16.82 9.34 -26.58
CA CYS A 699 17.21 10.75 -26.72
C CYS A 699 18.70 10.92 -27.07
N ARG A 700 19.60 10.14 -26.46
CA ARG A 700 21.04 10.14 -26.81
C ARG A 700 21.26 9.71 -28.26
N SER A 701 20.56 8.68 -28.72
CA SER A 701 20.67 8.20 -30.11
C SER A 701 20.26 9.28 -31.12
N MET A 702 19.32 10.15 -30.73
CA MET A 702 18.82 11.28 -31.51
C MET A 702 19.61 12.59 -31.30
N GLY A 703 20.75 12.54 -30.60
CA GLY A 703 21.71 13.65 -30.50
C GLY A 703 21.69 14.47 -29.20
N ALA A 704 20.78 14.18 -28.27
CA ALA A 704 20.71 14.92 -26.99
C ALA A 704 21.86 14.56 -26.04
N GLU A 705 22.32 15.53 -25.26
CA GLU A 705 23.05 15.27 -24.02
C GLU A 705 22.03 14.90 -22.92
N VAL A 706 22.05 13.67 -22.42
CA VAL A 706 21.06 13.22 -21.42
C VAL A 706 21.67 13.17 -20.03
N ILE A 707 21.07 13.93 -19.11
CA ILE A 707 21.35 13.93 -17.68
C ILE A 707 20.40 12.96 -17.00
N GLN A 708 20.95 11.81 -16.60
CA GLN A 708 20.22 10.81 -15.82
C GLN A 708 20.24 11.25 -14.35
N VAL A 709 19.15 11.84 -13.84
CA VAL A 709 19.13 12.41 -12.47
C VAL A 709 19.36 11.31 -11.43
N ARG A 710 18.73 10.15 -11.63
CA ARG A 710 18.98 8.93 -10.86
C ARG A 710 19.45 7.83 -11.81
N ASP A 711 20.69 7.40 -11.63
CA ASP A 711 21.42 6.47 -12.50
C ASP A 711 21.50 5.03 -11.96
N SER A 712 20.89 4.76 -10.81
CA SER A 712 20.90 3.47 -10.13
C SER A 712 19.77 3.39 -9.11
N ASP A 713 19.58 2.22 -8.47
CA ASP A 713 18.66 2.10 -7.35
C ASP A 713 19.30 2.63 -6.05
N LYS A 714 19.21 3.96 -5.86
CA LYS A 714 19.78 4.67 -4.70
C LYS A 714 18.75 5.63 -4.09
N ASP A 715 18.88 5.88 -2.79
CA ASP A 715 18.11 6.91 -2.10
C ASP A 715 18.52 8.30 -2.61
N MET A 716 17.53 9.16 -2.86
CA MET A 716 17.75 10.56 -3.24
C MET A 716 16.65 11.44 -2.67
N SER A 717 17.02 12.59 -2.14
CA SER A 717 16.03 13.57 -1.68
C SER A 717 15.38 14.30 -2.86
N LEU A 718 14.17 14.85 -2.66
CA LEU A 718 13.50 15.64 -3.70
C LEU A 718 14.29 16.91 -4.08
N ILE A 719 15.01 17.49 -3.13
CA ILE A 719 15.84 18.68 -3.34
C ILE A 719 17.06 18.31 -4.18
N GLU A 720 17.77 17.24 -3.82
CA GLU A 720 18.91 16.74 -4.60
C GLU A 720 18.53 16.45 -6.06
N LYS A 721 17.38 15.82 -6.31
CA LYS A 721 16.87 15.57 -7.67
C LYS A 721 16.68 16.84 -8.48
N ARG A 722 16.09 17.87 -7.85
CA ARG A 722 15.88 19.19 -8.46
C ARG A 722 17.22 19.87 -8.75
N ASP A 723 18.11 19.88 -7.76
CA ASP A 723 19.38 20.59 -7.83
C ASP A 723 20.28 19.98 -8.92
N ILE A 724 20.31 18.65 -9.08
CA ILE A 724 21.01 17.99 -10.20
C ILE A 724 20.47 18.46 -11.55
N ALA A 725 19.15 18.49 -11.72
CA ALA A 725 18.54 18.92 -12.97
C ALA A 725 18.89 20.39 -13.27
N GLU A 726 18.71 21.30 -12.31
CA GLU A 726 18.98 22.73 -12.48
C GLU A 726 20.46 23.04 -12.73
N GLN A 727 21.36 22.48 -11.90
CA GLN A 727 22.80 22.74 -11.97
C GLN A 727 23.46 22.14 -13.21
N SER A 728 22.87 21.09 -13.81
CA SER A 728 23.37 20.51 -15.05
C SER A 728 23.27 21.45 -16.27
N GLY A 729 22.47 22.52 -16.15
CA GLY A 729 22.14 23.41 -17.26
C GLY A 729 21.22 22.74 -18.29
N ALA A 730 20.42 21.75 -17.88
CA ALA A 730 19.47 21.09 -18.76
C ALA A 730 18.49 22.11 -19.37
N ASN A 731 18.12 21.84 -20.62
CA ASN A 731 17.14 22.61 -21.36
C ASN A 731 15.72 22.18 -21.02
N LEU A 732 15.47 20.93 -20.62
CA LEU A 732 14.15 20.46 -20.17
C LEU A 732 14.30 19.27 -19.22
N LEU A 733 13.27 19.04 -18.40
CA LEU A 733 13.17 17.93 -17.46
C LEU A 733 11.89 17.11 -17.70
N ILE A 734 12.06 15.79 -17.80
CA ILE A 734 10.95 14.83 -17.79
C ILE A 734 11.13 13.89 -16.60
N SER A 735 10.22 13.96 -15.64
CA SER A 735 10.15 13.06 -14.48
C SER A 735 9.22 11.88 -14.80
N ILE A 736 9.63 10.66 -14.45
CA ILE A 736 8.94 9.42 -14.78
C ILE A 736 8.44 8.74 -13.50
N HIS A 737 7.14 8.49 -13.43
CA HIS A 737 6.43 7.88 -12.32
C HIS A 737 5.39 6.86 -12.79
N ALA A 738 4.80 6.09 -11.88
CA ALA A 738 3.58 5.33 -12.15
C ALA A 738 2.57 5.43 -11.00
N ASN A 739 1.32 5.67 -11.38
CA ASN A 739 0.29 6.13 -10.47
C ASN A 739 -0.23 4.99 -9.60
N ALA A 740 -0.93 5.32 -8.51
CA ALA A 740 -1.66 4.34 -7.72
C ALA A 740 -2.86 4.99 -7.01
N GLY A 741 -4.01 4.35 -7.10
CA GLY A 741 -5.25 4.83 -6.49
C GLY A 741 -6.47 3.99 -6.84
N GLY A 742 -7.64 4.49 -6.47
CA GLY A 742 -8.92 3.83 -6.72
C GLY A 742 -9.34 2.82 -5.64
N ARG A 743 -10.61 2.40 -5.71
CA ARG A 743 -11.18 1.34 -4.86
C ARG A 743 -11.48 0.11 -5.72
N GLY A 744 -10.67 -0.94 -5.53
CA GLY A 744 -10.73 -2.16 -6.34
C GLY A 744 -9.76 -2.11 -7.53
N TYR A 745 -9.42 -3.28 -8.06
CA TYR A 745 -8.27 -3.49 -8.97
C TYR A 745 -8.52 -3.10 -10.44
N LEU A 746 -9.71 -2.58 -10.75
CA LEU A 746 -10.13 -2.15 -12.10
C LEU A 746 -10.78 -0.75 -12.11
N SER A 747 -10.66 0.00 -11.01
CA SER A 747 -11.47 1.21 -10.79
C SER A 747 -10.91 2.49 -11.40
N VAL A 748 -9.60 2.71 -11.29
CA VAL A 748 -8.90 3.87 -11.83
C VAL A 748 -7.71 3.34 -12.62
N ALA A 749 -7.49 3.87 -13.82
CA ALA A 749 -6.51 3.39 -14.77
C ALA A 749 -6.11 4.51 -15.73
N GLY A 750 -5.12 4.24 -16.57
CA GLY A 750 -4.70 5.14 -17.64
C GLY A 750 -3.46 5.95 -17.30
N THR A 751 -3.08 6.81 -18.23
CA THR A 751 -1.89 7.68 -18.10
C THR A 751 -2.29 9.10 -17.74
N SER A 752 -1.36 9.84 -17.14
CA SER A 752 -1.48 11.28 -16.93
C SER A 752 -0.11 11.96 -17.01
N THR A 753 -0.15 13.26 -17.26
CA THR A 753 1.04 14.12 -17.21
C THR A 753 0.74 15.33 -16.33
N TYR A 754 1.76 15.83 -15.64
CA TYR A 754 1.62 16.85 -14.60
C TYR A 754 2.56 18.02 -14.89
N TRP A 755 2.07 19.22 -14.64
CA TRP A 755 2.84 20.45 -14.71
C TRP A 755 2.48 21.36 -13.53
N HIS A 756 3.44 22.17 -13.11
CA HIS A 756 3.20 23.22 -12.11
C HIS A 756 3.04 24.59 -12.76
N ASN A 757 3.99 24.94 -13.63
CA ASN A 757 4.01 26.20 -14.33
C ASN A 757 3.15 26.13 -15.61
N PRO A 758 2.22 27.06 -15.85
CA PRO A 758 1.37 27.04 -17.04
C PRO A 758 2.14 27.06 -18.36
N PHE A 759 3.36 27.63 -18.41
CA PHE A 759 4.22 27.57 -19.59
C PHE A 759 4.60 26.13 -20.00
N TRP A 760 4.54 25.16 -19.08
CA TRP A 760 4.91 23.76 -19.32
C TRP A 760 3.71 22.88 -19.71
N ALA A 761 2.49 23.43 -19.67
CA ALA A 761 1.29 22.70 -20.06
C ALA A 761 1.35 22.12 -21.49
N PRO A 762 1.91 22.83 -22.51
CA PRO A 762 2.03 22.27 -23.85
C PRO A 762 2.93 21.02 -23.93
N LEU A 763 4.06 21.01 -23.21
CA LEU A 763 4.95 19.84 -23.18
C LEU A 763 4.24 18.63 -22.55
N ALA A 764 3.53 18.86 -21.43
CA ALA A 764 2.76 17.82 -20.77
C ALA A 764 1.66 17.27 -21.70
N GLY A 765 0.90 18.16 -22.36
CA GLY A 765 -0.16 17.80 -23.30
C GLY A 765 0.34 16.97 -24.49
N ASN A 766 1.43 17.39 -25.13
CA ASN A 766 1.95 16.67 -26.30
C ASN A 766 2.45 15.25 -25.93
N ILE A 767 3.09 15.09 -24.77
CA ILE A 767 3.49 13.77 -24.27
C ILE A 767 2.25 12.93 -23.95
N TYR A 768 1.26 13.52 -23.29
CA TYR A 768 0.01 12.85 -22.95
C TYR A 768 -0.72 12.32 -24.18
N ASP A 769 -0.90 13.14 -25.21
CA ASP A 769 -1.59 12.77 -26.44
C ASP A 769 -0.93 11.57 -27.13
N ARG A 770 0.42 11.55 -27.16
CA ARG A 770 1.17 10.41 -27.71
C ARG A 770 1.05 9.14 -26.89
N LEU A 771 0.98 9.25 -25.56
CA LEU A 771 0.79 8.09 -24.70
C LEU A 771 -0.59 7.43 -24.89
N LEU A 772 -1.63 8.21 -25.21
CA LEU A 772 -2.98 7.68 -25.48
C LEU A 772 -3.02 6.78 -26.72
N GLU A 773 -2.13 6.98 -27.69
CA GLU A 773 -2.02 6.11 -28.88
C GLU A 773 -1.64 4.65 -28.53
N LEU A 774 -1.15 4.38 -27.31
CA LEU A 774 -0.90 3.03 -26.79
C LEU A 774 -2.18 2.31 -26.31
N GLY A 775 -3.35 2.93 -26.44
CA GLY A 775 -4.61 2.39 -25.93
C GLY A 775 -4.67 2.38 -24.39
N LEU A 776 -3.98 3.34 -23.75
CA LEU A 776 -4.14 3.62 -22.33
C LEU A 776 -5.44 4.40 -22.11
N LYS A 777 -6.07 4.24 -20.95
CA LYS A 777 -7.21 5.10 -20.59
C LYS A 777 -6.73 6.51 -20.30
N GLU A 778 -7.66 7.46 -20.36
CA GLU A 778 -7.41 8.85 -20.00
C GLU A 778 -7.49 9.04 -18.49
N PHE A 779 -6.46 9.66 -17.88
CA PHE A 779 -6.56 10.28 -16.56
C PHE A 779 -6.41 11.81 -16.62
N GLY A 780 -5.58 12.32 -17.53
CA GLY A 780 -5.59 13.72 -17.96
C GLY A 780 -4.25 14.46 -17.83
N VAL A 781 -4.26 15.71 -18.27
CA VAL A 781 -3.15 16.67 -18.11
C VAL A 781 -3.43 17.52 -16.87
N ILE A 782 -2.68 17.29 -15.79
CA ILE A 782 -2.96 17.85 -14.47
C ILE A 782 -2.08 19.08 -14.18
N GLY A 783 -2.72 20.23 -14.00
CA GLY A 783 -2.06 21.49 -13.68
C GLY A 783 -1.88 21.77 -12.18
N SER A 784 -1.06 22.76 -11.87
CA SER A 784 -0.77 23.23 -10.50
C SER A 784 -0.26 22.13 -9.55
N PHE A 785 0.40 21.10 -10.09
CA PHE A 785 0.89 19.98 -9.29
C PHE A 785 2.08 20.40 -8.42
N ASN A 786 2.01 20.14 -7.12
CA ASN A 786 2.97 20.68 -6.14
C ASN A 786 4.16 19.76 -5.86
N TYR A 787 4.64 19.03 -6.86
CA TYR A 787 5.81 18.16 -6.73
C TYR A 787 7.10 18.95 -6.99
N THR A 788 8.15 18.68 -6.20
CA THR A 788 9.36 19.53 -6.17
C THR A 788 10.02 19.69 -7.53
N VAL A 789 10.17 18.60 -8.30
CA VAL A 789 10.85 18.67 -9.60
C VAL A 789 10.00 19.35 -10.68
N THR A 790 8.66 19.28 -10.58
CA THR A 790 7.76 19.97 -11.54
C THR A 790 7.66 21.47 -11.28
N ARG A 791 8.08 21.95 -10.09
CA ARG A 791 8.09 23.38 -9.75
C ARG A 791 9.25 24.17 -10.35
N ILE A 792 10.21 23.50 -10.99
CA ILE A 792 11.35 24.17 -11.65
C ILE A 792 10.82 25.15 -12.70
N SER A 793 11.26 26.40 -12.58
CA SER A 793 10.88 27.48 -13.49
C SER A 793 11.95 27.74 -14.55
N GLN A 794 13.17 27.26 -14.31
CA GLN A 794 14.36 27.50 -15.12
C GLN A 794 14.37 26.71 -16.43
N MET A 795 13.45 25.76 -16.61
CA MET A 795 13.28 24.96 -17.82
C MET A 795 11.87 24.35 -17.87
N PRO A 796 11.35 23.98 -19.07
CA PRO A 796 10.23 23.08 -19.19
C PRO A 796 10.40 21.85 -18.31
N SER A 797 9.49 21.66 -17.35
CA SER A 797 9.53 20.55 -16.39
C SER A 797 8.16 19.92 -16.22
N VAL A 798 8.07 18.63 -16.54
CA VAL A 798 6.84 17.84 -16.47
C VAL A 798 7.08 16.50 -15.79
N LEU A 799 6.02 15.93 -15.24
CA LEU A 799 6.03 14.57 -14.70
C LEU A 799 5.05 13.71 -15.49
N VAL A 800 5.47 12.51 -15.85
CA VAL A 800 4.68 11.50 -16.58
C VAL A 800 4.33 10.39 -15.61
N GLU A 801 3.04 10.21 -15.36
CA GLU A 801 2.50 9.01 -14.74
C GLU A 801 2.16 8.00 -15.83
N GLN A 802 3.03 7.00 -15.97
CA GLN A 802 2.99 6.00 -17.05
C GLN A 802 1.64 5.30 -17.17
N ALA A 803 1.20 4.67 -16.07
CA ALA A 803 -0.10 4.03 -15.90
C ALA A 803 -0.34 3.75 -14.40
N PHE A 804 -1.44 3.08 -14.01
CA PHE A 804 -1.71 2.77 -12.60
C PHE A 804 -1.16 1.40 -12.15
N MET A 805 -0.22 1.39 -11.21
CA MET A 805 0.28 0.18 -10.53
C MET A 805 -0.82 -0.59 -9.78
N SER A 806 -1.86 0.12 -9.33
CA SER A 806 -3.01 -0.46 -8.63
C SER A 806 -4.09 -1.05 -9.57
N HIS A 807 -3.92 -0.93 -10.89
CA HIS A 807 -4.85 -1.42 -11.90
C HIS A 807 -4.28 -2.63 -12.63
N ALA A 808 -5.02 -3.75 -12.64
CA ALA A 808 -4.48 -5.02 -13.13
C ALA A 808 -4.03 -5.01 -14.59
N GLU A 809 -4.78 -4.35 -15.48
CA GLU A 809 -4.40 -4.28 -16.90
C GLU A 809 -3.26 -3.28 -17.15
N ASP A 810 -3.13 -2.26 -16.30
CA ASP A 810 -2.06 -1.29 -16.42
C ASP A 810 -0.76 -1.86 -15.87
N GLU A 811 -0.79 -2.52 -14.70
CA GLU A 811 0.36 -3.25 -14.16
C GLU A 811 0.83 -4.32 -15.15
N GLU A 812 -0.08 -5.05 -15.81
CA GLU A 812 0.29 -6.02 -16.84
C GLU A 812 1.07 -5.38 -18.00
N LYS A 813 0.63 -4.22 -18.46
CA LYS A 813 1.34 -3.42 -19.48
C LYS A 813 2.67 -2.91 -18.94
N LEU A 814 2.70 -2.36 -17.73
CA LEU A 814 3.91 -1.85 -17.09
C LEU A 814 4.94 -2.95 -16.82
N ALA A 815 4.52 -4.20 -16.62
CA ALA A 815 5.41 -5.34 -16.43
C ALA A 815 6.09 -5.78 -17.74
N ASP A 816 5.49 -5.51 -18.91
CA ASP A 816 6.03 -5.88 -20.22
C ASP A 816 7.16 -4.93 -20.67
N PRO A 817 8.43 -5.41 -20.79
CA PRO A 817 9.53 -4.58 -21.27
C PRO A 817 9.31 -3.99 -22.66
N LYS A 818 8.55 -4.68 -23.54
CA LYS A 818 8.24 -4.16 -24.88
C LYS A 818 7.28 -2.97 -24.80
N PHE A 819 6.31 -3.01 -23.91
CA PHE A 819 5.38 -1.91 -23.71
C PHE A 819 6.10 -0.68 -23.12
N ARG A 820 7.02 -0.89 -22.16
CA ARG A 820 7.88 0.20 -21.65
C ARG A 820 8.75 0.80 -22.76
N GLN A 821 9.24 0.02 -23.72
CA GLN A 821 9.93 0.56 -24.90
C GLN A 821 9.01 1.41 -25.79
N GLN A 822 7.77 0.96 -26.04
CA GLN A 822 6.79 1.74 -26.80
C GLN A 822 6.43 3.04 -26.08
N MET A 823 6.36 3.01 -24.75
CA MET A 823 6.12 4.19 -23.93
C MET A 823 7.26 5.21 -24.03
N ALA A 824 8.52 4.77 -23.98
CA ALA A 824 9.67 5.65 -24.21
C ALA A 824 9.60 6.32 -25.58
N GLN A 825 9.22 5.54 -26.60
CA GLN A 825 9.04 6.04 -27.96
C GLN A 825 7.93 7.12 -28.04
N LYS A 826 6.78 6.91 -27.37
CA LYS A 826 5.69 7.91 -27.34
C LYS A 826 6.03 9.17 -26.55
N ILE A 827 6.78 9.06 -25.46
CA ILE A 827 7.28 10.23 -24.73
C ILE A 827 8.24 11.04 -25.62
N TYR A 828 9.14 10.36 -26.35
CA TYR A 828 10.03 11.00 -27.32
C TYR A 828 9.25 11.69 -28.45
N GLU A 829 8.24 11.03 -29.03
CA GLU A 829 7.39 11.63 -30.07
C GLU A 829 6.67 12.89 -29.56
N GLY A 830 6.16 12.86 -28.32
CA GLY A 830 5.51 14.04 -27.72
C GLY A 830 6.48 15.18 -27.45
N LEU A 831 7.74 14.86 -27.11
CA LEU A 831 8.82 15.84 -27.06
C LEU A 831 9.09 16.46 -28.44
N ILE A 832 9.13 15.66 -29.51
CA ILE A 832 9.32 16.17 -30.88
C ILE A 832 8.15 17.07 -31.32
N ASP A 833 6.91 16.71 -30.98
CA ASP A 833 5.75 17.56 -31.26
C ASP A 833 5.85 18.90 -30.52
N TYR A 834 6.29 18.88 -29.25
CA TYR A 834 6.55 20.10 -28.49
C TYR A 834 7.63 20.96 -29.14
N LEU A 835 8.77 20.37 -29.50
CA LEU A 835 9.85 21.08 -30.19
C LEU A 835 9.38 21.65 -31.53
N THR A 836 8.54 20.92 -32.28
CA THR A 836 7.99 21.38 -33.56
C THR A 836 7.08 22.59 -33.38
N ALA A 837 6.28 22.61 -32.32
CA ALA A 837 5.40 23.73 -32.00
C ALA A 837 6.15 24.97 -31.49
N MET A 838 7.36 24.79 -30.94
CA MET A 838 8.20 25.87 -30.39
C MET A 838 9.19 26.47 -31.42
N ASN A 839 9.34 25.85 -32.59
CA ASN A 839 10.34 26.21 -33.60
C ASN A 839 9.86 27.28 -34.60
#